data_AF-E6UEN5-F1
#
_entry.id   AF-E6UEN5-F1
#
_cell.length_a   1.000
_cell.length_b   1.000
_cell.length_c   1.000
_cell.angle_alpha   90.00
_cell.angle_beta   90.00
_cell.angle_gamma   90.00
#
_symmetry.space_group_name_H-M   'P 1'
#
loop_
_entity.id
_entity.type
_entity.pdbx_description
1 polymer ?
#
loop_
_entity_poly.entity_id
_entity_poly.type
_entity_poly.pdbx_seq_one_letter_code
_entity_poly.pdbx_strand_id
1 'polypeptide(L)'
;MINSKKRIALFVGQADEAYQSRFITGFLENAFALDMDTCVFAMYHKYQDTASREKGESNIFTLMRAEHFDGAVVLADSIQTAGAADRLEEWLHENFHKPVLMVETKSRYFPSVYTDCCEPIDALVEHLVSVHGAADIAFLCGKKWHEHSQLRLHAVRSALEKRGLSLPEDRIIYGDFWYLSGEVCADLLTAGDKKLPDAVICANDCMAIGLCQALEERGISVPDEIAVISYDSTFEGRSSPKPVTSAVIPAKELGCYAAGYMADKLEGRETQPFYAAPQIFIGESCGCCHKENDDPELSLQRKSWDTVISREGFASVNNAMADDIISQTDLAGFTGMVYSYAFQLGAESFHLCIGDMWRYMGKSSDVHFGNDGYPDKMIYAVRFNKSHKDGIAGLDISFDSRLLLPDLLDEHEKPRAVFFTPVFCENNCFGYAAVEYGDEARSYDKVYREWIRLVSKGLESLRRYLETNRIQEQLNALKSSKFSALSFAYDTLDPDEKADYELVTRILDGNLFKYKFQPIVNTVDGSVFSYEVLMRSDAERSIPPLAIVRYADMQNRLVDIERSTFMNVLEIVKNKADKLNGAKIFINSIPGVQLADDDLAKVEEYLDLLTDTVVVELTEEAEMGDDELERMKSILKRHKTKIAVDDYGTGYSNVSNLLRYMPDYVKIDRTLISEIQIKPQKQHFVKEMISFCHDNGIRALAEGVETAEELRTAIMLGADLIQGFYTGKPESDLIPEISENVRREISEYHYEFTSGVVVQKYIAGKTNRVSLSALIKENFSEIVVGRGEMIYKDITVYGAPGLNSNVHITVEPGYKGRITLENISLLGDKNFQCIDIGEGADVTLVLSGDNVLRNSGITAAPTSRLTVEGDGNLVIVLNSKEFCGIGNMPDKTSGELIFEHSGTIEIKGHGSTGVCIGGGTGGKVRIFSGQFLLSSNSSKAVCIGSLTGDANVLIDSCNIIIDLNTNEGAAIGSVTGNTKASITKCSFRAQCDGSDIVGIGTVRGENTHVSVDISSMDIDMSGISLTGIGALRGSTNCELTSTVLKMTMSGVDSLAVGGYSDDTFIRMNRCDSRWDVRNNTGKDCHANEKNFSIINGLGRFTVNGSEIIRESSIG
;
A
#
# COMPACT_ATOMS: atom_id res chain seq x y z
N MET A 1 -64.46 8.69 -5.18
CA MET A 1 -63.50 7.58 -5.02
C MET A 1 -62.58 7.68 -6.23
N ILE A 2 -61.35 8.12 -6.03
CA ILE A 2 -60.31 7.93 -7.05
C ILE A 2 -59.88 6.46 -6.92
N ASN A 3 -59.60 5.80 -8.03
CA ASN A 3 -59.20 4.40 -8.00
C ASN A 3 -57.73 4.33 -7.59
N SER A 4 -57.37 3.51 -6.60
CA SER A 4 -55.96 3.33 -6.24
C SER A 4 -55.19 2.75 -7.42
N LYS A 5 -54.06 3.35 -7.79
CA LYS A 5 -53.22 2.90 -8.91
C LYS A 5 -52.83 1.44 -8.75
N LYS A 6 -52.75 0.73 -9.87
CA LYS A 6 -52.39 -0.69 -9.89
C LYS A 6 -50.89 -0.84 -9.74
N ARG A 7 -50.44 -1.74 -8.87
CA ARG A 7 -49.01 -1.89 -8.55
C ARG A 7 -48.48 -3.27 -8.91
N ILE A 8 -47.45 -3.33 -9.75
CA ILE A 8 -46.85 -4.58 -10.21
C ILE A 8 -45.49 -4.80 -9.53
N ALA A 9 -45.24 -6.03 -9.05
CA ALA A 9 -43.91 -6.46 -8.63
C ALA A 9 -43.13 -7.00 -9.84
N LEU A 10 -41.91 -6.54 -10.06
CA LEU A 10 -41.03 -7.02 -11.13
C LEU A 10 -39.79 -7.66 -10.50
N PHE A 11 -39.62 -8.96 -10.66
CA PHE A 11 -38.49 -9.71 -10.11
C PHE A 11 -37.43 -9.96 -11.18
N VAL A 12 -36.19 -9.60 -10.88
CA VAL A 12 -35.05 -9.70 -11.80
C VAL A 12 -33.80 -10.10 -11.01
N GLY A 13 -32.84 -10.76 -11.66
CA GLY A 13 -31.49 -10.92 -11.12
C GLY A 13 -30.76 -9.58 -11.16
N GLN A 14 -29.80 -9.46 -12.08
CA GLN A 14 -29.06 -8.21 -12.28
C GLN A 14 -29.80 -7.31 -13.29
N ALA A 15 -30.19 -6.10 -12.87
CA ALA A 15 -31.07 -5.22 -13.66
C ALA A 15 -30.34 -4.22 -14.59
N ASP A 16 -29.02 -4.05 -14.45
CA ASP A 16 -28.20 -3.16 -15.29
C ASP A 16 -27.62 -3.85 -16.55
N GLU A 17 -27.84 -5.15 -16.73
CA GLU A 17 -27.45 -5.86 -17.96
C GLU A 17 -28.31 -5.43 -19.16
N ALA A 18 -27.73 -5.47 -20.36
CA ALA A 18 -28.34 -4.90 -21.56
C ALA A 18 -29.72 -5.47 -21.92
N TYR A 19 -29.96 -6.77 -21.70
CA TYR A 19 -31.27 -7.40 -21.95
C TYR A 19 -32.31 -6.95 -20.90
N GLN A 20 -31.99 -7.12 -19.61
CA GLN A 20 -32.87 -6.76 -18.49
C GLN A 20 -33.18 -5.26 -18.47
N SER A 21 -32.19 -4.40 -18.70
CA SER A 21 -32.38 -2.95 -18.74
C SER A 21 -33.29 -2.51 -19.90
N ARG A 22 -33.15 -3.13 -21.09
CA ARG A 22 -34.08 -2.90 -22.23
C ARG A 22 -35.49 -3.41 -21.92
N PHE A 23 -35.63 -4.58 -21.28
CA PHE A 23 -36.94 -5.09 -20.83
C PHE A 23 -37.59 -4.14 -19.83
N ILE A 24 -36.87 -3.76 -18.77
CA ILE A 24 -37.37 -2.85 -17.72
C ILE A 24 -37.79 -1.51 -18.31
N THR A 25 -36.97 -0.95 -19.22
CA THR A 25 -37.31 0.28 -19.97
C THR A 25 -38.66 0.17 -20.67
N GLY A 26 -38.88 -0.86 -21.49
CA GLY A 26 -40.16 -1.05 -22.19
C GLY A 26 -41.33 -1.39 -21.27
N PHE A 27 -41.07 -2.16 -20.21
CA PHE A 27 -42.06 -2.46 -19.18
C PHE A 27 -42.55 -1.19 -18.49
N LEU A 28 -41.64 -0.32 -18.08
CA LEU A 28 -41.97 0.96 -17.43
C LEU A 28 -42.62 1.95 -18.40
N GLU A 29 -42.17 2.05 -19.65
CA GLU A 29 -42.81 2.91 -20.66
C GLU A 29 -44.31 2.60 -20.80
N ASN A 30 -44.67 1.31 -20.92
CA ASN A 30 -46.06 0.92 -21.07
C ASN A 30 -46.82 0.87 -19.72
N ALA A 31 -46.17 0.50 -18.61
CA ALA A 31 -46.80 0.55 -17.28
C ALA A 31 -47.19 1.99 -16.89
N PHE A 32 -46.31 2.97 -17.16
CA PHE A 32 -46.60 4.39 -16.93
C PHE A 32 -47.71 4.92 -17.86
N ALA A 33 -47.73 4.49 -19.12
CA ALA A 33 -48.82 4.82 -20.06
C ALA A 33 -50.19 4.24 -19.64
N LEU A 34 -50.18 3.21 -18.78
CA LEU A 34 -51.35 2.52 -18.21
C LEU A 34 -51.66 2.95 -16.76
N ASP A 35 -51.00 4.00 -16.26
CA ASP A 35 -51.08 4.53 -14.88
C ASP A 35 -50.85 3.47 -13.78
N MET A 36 -49.86 2.58 -14.00
CA MET A 36 -49.45 1.55 -13.06
C MET A 36 -48.10 1.86 -12.38
N ASP A 37 -48.06 1.66 -11.07
CA ASP A 37 -46.81 1.67 -10.29
C ASP A 37 -46.03 0.36 -10.50
N THR A 38 -44.70 0.44 -10.43
CA THR A 38 -43.83 -0.74 -10.48
C THR A 38 -42.83 -0.74 -9.32
N CYS A 39 -42.71 -1.87 -8.62
CA CYS A 39 -41.58 -2.10 -7.70
C CYS A 39 -40.70 -3.22 -8.26
N VAL A 40 -39.45 -2.89 -8.57
CA VAL A 40 -38.46 -3.84 -9.10
C VAL A 40 -37.64 -4.40 -7.95
N PHE A 41 -37.72 -5.70 -7.70
CA PHE A 41 -36.89 -6.40 -6.72
C PHE A 41 -35.70 -7.03 -7.46
N ALA A 42 -34.48 -6.55 -7.17
CA ALA A 42 -33.29 -6.85 -7.96
C ALA A 42 -32.06 -7.20 -7.12
N MET A 43 -31.23 -8.11 -7.64
CA MET A 43 -29.92 -8.49 -7.11
C MET A 43 -28.82 -7.64 -7.76
N TYR A 44 -27.59 -7.63 -7.21
CA TYR A 44 -26.45 -6.96 -7.83
C TYR A 44 -25.76 -7.81 -8.90
N HIS A 45 -25.71 -9.12 -8.71
CA HIS A 45 -25.08 -10.05 -9.64
C HIS A 45 -26.02 -11.22 -9.88
N LYS A 46 -26.11 -11.71 -11.13
CA LYS A 46 -26.83 -12.96 -11.40
C LYS A 46 -26.02 -14.21 -11.00
N TYR A 47 -24.68 -14.10 -11.03
CA TYR A 47 -23.74 -15.15 -10.62
C TYR A 47 -23.02 -14.77 -9.31
N GLN A 48 -22.74 -15.74 -8.45
CA GLN A 48 -21.98 -15.55 -7.21
C GLN A 48 -20.99 -16.70 -7.00
N ASP A 49 -19.88 -16.43 -6.30
CA ASP A 49 -18.80 -17.40 -6.08
C ASP A 49 -18.98 -18.24 -4.79
N THR A 50 -19.93 -17.88 -3.92
CA THR A 50 -20.16 -18.52 -2.61
C THR A 50 -21.64 -18.65 -2.28
N ALA A 51 -22.03 -19.77 -1.68
CA ALA A 51 -23.41 -20.01 -1.20
C ALA A 51 -23.87 -18.97 -0.14
N SER A 52 -22.93 -18.34 0.56
CA SER A 52 -23.22 -17.19 1.43
C SER A 52 -23.77 -16.01 0.63
N ARG A 53 -23.06 -15.61 -0.44
CA ARG A 53 -23.47 -14.52 -1.34
C ARG A 53 -24.74 -14.86 -2.12
N GLU A 54 -24.91 -16.10 -2.55
CA GLU A 54 -26.17 -16.58 -3.16
C GLU A 54 -27.38 -16.26 -2.28
N LYS A 55 -27.28 -16.53 -0.97
CA LYS A 55 -28.34 -16.23 -0.01
C LYS A 55 -28.48 -14.71 0.25
N GLY A 56 -27.36 -14.00 0.38
CA GLY A 56 -27.35 -12.55 0.58
C GLY A 56 -27.99 -11.74 -0.56
N GLU A 57 -27.65 -12.07 -1.81
CA GLU A 57 -28.23 -11.45 -3.02
C GLU A 57 -29.73 -11.80 -3.14
N SER A 58 -30.08 -13.09 -3.08
CA SER A 58 -31.47 -13.54 -3.34
C SER A 58 -32.46 -13.22 -2.21
N ASN A 59 -31.98 -12.82 -1.02
CA ASN A 59 -32.87 -12.41 0.09
C ASN A 59 -33.76 -11.21 -0.27
N ILE A 60 -33.41 -10.38 -1.26
CA ILE A 60 -34.23 -9.23 -1.67
C ILE A 60 -35.66 -9.62 -2.10
N PHE A 61 -35.84 -10.82 -2.65
CA PHE A 61 -37.17 -11.28 -3.08
C PHE A 61 -38.13 -11.53 -1.90
N THR A 62 -37.59 -11.78 -0.69
CA THR A 62 -38.37 -11.94 0.55
C THR A 62 -38.93 -10.61 1.08
N LEU A 63 -38.52 -9.47 0.52
CA LEU A 63 -39.03 -8.15 0.91
C LEU A 63 -40.49 -7.95 0.47
N MET A 64 -40.90 -8.58 -0.63
CA MET A 64 -42.22 -8.40 -1.24
C MET A 64 -43.37 -8.78 -0.28
N ARG A 65 -44.51 -8.08 -0.39
CA ARG A 65 -45.71 -8.28 0.45
C ARG A 65 -46.94 -8.43 -0.45
N ALA A 66 -47.49 -9.65 -0.51
CA ALA A 66 -48.56 -10.04 -1.45
C ALA A 66 -49.82 -9.14 -1.40
N GLU A 67 -50.08 -8.49 -0.26
CA GLU A 67 -51.17 -7.54 -0.07
C GLU A 67 -51.00 -6.21 -0.85
N HIS A 68 -49.76 -5.73 -1.06
CA HIS A 68 -49.47 -4.42 -1.67
C HIS A 68 -49.28 -4.41 -3.19
N PHE A 69 -49.37 -5.58 -3.85
CA PHE A 69 -49.19 -5.75 -5.29
C PHE A 69 -50.42 -6.36 -5.93
N ASP A 70 -50.82 -5.85 -7.09
CA ASP A 70 -51.93 -6.36 -7.90
C ASP A 70 -51.50 -7.50 -8.84
N GLY A 71 -50.25 -7.50 -9.30
CA GLY A 71 -49.69 -8.55 -10.16
C GLY A 71 -48.17 -8.68 -10.00
N ALA A 72 -47.57 -9.72 -10.60
CA ALA A 72 -46.14 -9.97 -10.55
C ALA A 72 -45.56 -10.47 -11.88
N VAL A 73 -44.39 -9.98 -12.27
CA VAL A 73 -43.63 -10.42 -13.44
C VAL A 73 -42.26 -10.92 -12.98
N VAL A 74 -41.78 -12.05 -13.49
CA VAL A 74 -40.51 -12.66 -13.06
C VAL A 74 -39.63 -12.97 -14.26
N LEU A 75 -38.47 -12.32 -14.37
CA LEU A 75 -37.42 -12.64 -15.34
C LEU A 75 -36.58 -13.80 -14.81
N ALA A 76 -37.18 -14.99 -14.73
CA ALA A 76 -36.58 -16.13 -14.03
C ALA A 76 -35.22 -16.54 -14.61
N ASP A 77 -35.01 -16.47 -15.93
CA ASP A 77 -33.70 -16.77 -16.55
C ASP A 77 -32.59 -15.80 -16.09
N SER A 78 -32.94 -14.56 -15.73
CA SER A 78 -31.98 -13.61 -15.17
C SER A 78 -31.54 -13.93 -13.73
N ILE A 79 -32.29 -14.79 -13.01
CA ILE A 79 -32.05 -15.18 -11.62
C ILE A 79 -31.24 -16.47 -11.59
N GLN A 80 -29.96 -16.37 -11.94
CA GLN A 80 -29.06 -17.53 -12.13
C GLN A 80 -28.50 -18.13 -10.81
N THR A 81 -28.93 -17.64 -9.64
CA THR A 81 -28.58 -18.21 -8.33
C THR A 81 -29.27 -19.55 -8.08
N ALA A 82 -28.53 -20.53 -7.53
CA ALA A 82 -28.99 -21.90 -7.33
C ALA A 82 -30.37 -22.00 -6.62
N GLY A 83 -31.37 -22.43 -7.39
CA GLY A 83 -32.76 -22.62 -6.94
C GLY A 83 -33.49 -21.35 -6.48
N ALA A 84 -32.95 -20.14 -6.70
CA ALA A 84 -33.59 -18.91 -6.25
C ALA A 84 -34.87 -18.60 -7.04
N ALA A 85 -34.85 -18.84 -8.35
CA ALA A 85 -36.03 -18.75 -9.21
C ALA A 85 -37.11 -19.77 -8.79
N ASP A 86 -36.73 -21.03 -8.51
CA ASP A 86 -37.66 -22.08 -8.09
C ASP A 86 -38.33 -21.76 -6.75
N ARG A 87 -37.56 -21.28 -5.77
CA ARG A 87 -38.08 -20.86 -4.44
C ARG A 87 -39.02 -19.65 -4.56
N LEU A 88 -38.73 -18.70 -5.44
CA LEU A 88 -39.60 -17.56 -5.71
C LEU A 88 -40.91 -18.00 -6.41
N GLU A 89 -40.82 -18.92 -7.37
CA GLU A 89 -42.00 -19.48 -8.05
C GLU A 89 -42.92 -20.23 -7.07
N GLU A 90 -42.34 -21.09 -6.21
CA GLU A 90 -43.06 -21.80 -5.16
C GLU A 90 -43.72 -20.83 -4.16
N TRP A 91 -42.97 -19.83 -3.68
CA TRP A 91 -43.52 -18.82 -2.77
C TRP A 91 -44.66 -18.02 -3.40
N LEU A 92 -44.54 -17.62 -4.67
CA LEU A 92 -45.61 -16.95 -5.40
C LEU A 92 -46.84 -17.86 -5.57
N HIS A 93 -46.65 -19.16 -5.83
CA HIS A 93 -47.77 -20.11 -5.96
C HIS A 93 -48.55 -20.24 -4.64
N GLU A 94 -47.84 -20.38 -3.52
CA GLU A 94 -48.43 -20.53 -2.19
C GLU A 94 -49.03 -19.24 -1.62
N ASN A 95 -48.44 -18.06 -1.92
CA ASN A 95 -48.75 -16.81 -1.21
C ASN A 95 -49.33 -15.69 -2.09
N PHE A 96 -49.28 -15.79 -3.42
CA PHE A 96 -49.67 -14.71 -4.34
C PHE A 96 -50.72 -15.16 -5.37
N HIS A 97 -51.97 -15.27 -4.92
CA HIS A 97 -53.12 -15.70 -5.73
C HIS A 97 -53.66 -14.61 -6.70
N LYS A 98 -52.76 -13.87 -7.35
CA LYS A 98 -53.02 -12.75 -8.26
C LYS A 98 -52.29 -13.01 -9.60
N PRO A 99 -52.51 -12.22 -10.68
CA PRO A 99 -51.84 -12.48 -11.96
C PRO A 99 -50.31 -12.52 -11.85
N VAL A 100 -49.72 -13.62 -12.32
CA VAL A 100 -48.27 -13.78 -12.48
C VAL A 100 -47.95 -14.04 -13.95
N LEU A 101 -46.83 -13.50 -14.43
CA LEU A 101 -46.23 -13.80 -15.73
C LEU A 101 -44.76 -14.15 -15.56
N MET A 102 -44.38 -15.32 -16.04
CA MET A 102 -42.99 -15.78 -16.04
C MET A 102 -42.36 -15.47 -17.40
N VAL A 103 -41.14 -14.94 -17.41
CA VAL A 103 -40.47 -14.42 -18.61
C VAL A 103 -39.22 -15.23 -18.88
N GLU A 104 -39.12 -15.73 -20.13
CA GLU A 104 -38.05 -16.56 -20.69
C GLU A 104 -37.80 -17.93 -20.03
N THR A 105 -38.55 -18.30 -19.00
CA THR A 105 -38.42 -19.61 -18.33
C THR A 105 -39.77 -20.29 -18.21
N LYS A 106 -39.78 -21.61 -18.44
CA LYS A 106 -40.97 -22.44 -18.33
C LYS A 106 -41.38 -22.67 -16.88
N SER A 107 -42.56 -22.18 -16.53
CA SER A 107 -43.14 -22.32 -15.19
C SER A 107 -43.93 -23.63 -15.00
N ARG A 108 -43.98 -24.08 -13.73
CA ARG A 108 -44.82 -25.17 -13.24
C ARG A 108 -46.26 -24.72 -12.94
N TYR A 109 -46.46 -23.44 -12.61
CA TYR A 109 -47.71 -22.93 -12.05
C TYR A 109 -48.34 -21.77 -12.83
N PHE A 110 -47.55 -21.02 -13.59
CA PHE A 110 -47.96 -19.73 -14.17
C PHE A 110 -47.80 -19.67 -15.70
N PRO A 111 -48.55 -18.79 -16.39
CA PRO A 111 -48.29 -18.47 -17.78
C PRO A 111 -46.85 -18.00 -18.00
N SER A 112 -46.21 -18.50 -19.06
CA SER A 112 -44.84 -18.15 -19.44
C SER A 112 -44.82 -17.50 -20.83
N VAL A 113 -44.01 -16.46 -21.02
CA VAL A 113 -43.75 -15.83 -22.32
C VAL A 113 -42.25 -15.89 -22.65
N TYR A 114 -41.93 -16.03 -23.94
CA TYR A 114 -40.58 -16.17 -24.46
C TYR A 114 -40.42 -15.28 -25.69
N THR A 115 -39.20 -14.82 -25.98
CA THR A 115 -38.87 -14.31 -27.32
C THR A 115 -38.70 -15.48 -28.28
N ASP A 116 -39.25 -15.37 -29.50
CA ASP A 116 -38.89 -16.33 -30.54
C ASP A 116 -37.48 -16.02 -31.07
N CYS A 117 -36.61 -17.03 -31.00
CA CYS A 117 -35.30 -16.97 -31.63
C CYS A 117 -35.28 -17.61 -33.02
N CYS A 118 -36.34 -18.30 -33.45
CA CYS A 118 -36.40 -18.97 -34.74
C CYS A 118 -36.47 -17.99 -35.90
N GLU A 119 -37.39 -17.01 -35.89
CA GLU A 119 -37.48 -16.02 -36.98
C GLU A 119 -36.20 -15.15 -37.12
N PRO A 120 -35.59 -14.59 -36.04
CA PRO A 120 -34.37 -13.80 -36.18
C PRO A 120 -33.11 -14.63 -36.54
N ILE A 121 -32.98 -15.88 -36.06
CA ILE A 121 -31.88 -16.77 -36.47
C ILE A 121 -32.08 -17.24 -37.92
N ASP A 122 -33.30 -17.48 -38.37
CA ASP A 122 -33.55 -17.81 -39.78
C ASP A 122 -33.19 -16.65 -40.71
N ALA A 123 -33.47 -15.41 -40.32
CA ALA A 123 -33.06 -14.21 -41.04
C ALA A 123 -31.53 -14.01 -41.07
N LEU A 124 -30.83 -14.34 -39.99
CA LEU A 124 -29.36 -14.35 -39.93
C LEU A 124 -28.72 -15.43 -40.82
N VAL A 125 -29.28 -16.64 -40.82
CA VAL A 125 -28.80 -17.74 -41.68
C VAL A 125 -29.15 -17.48 -43.14
N GLU A 126 -30.30 -16.86 -43.43
CA GLU A 126 -30.62 -16.34 -44.77
C GLU A 126 -29.58 -15.32 -45.23
N HIS A 127 -29.16 -14.40 -44.36
CA HIS A 127 -28.11 -13.42 -44.68
C HIS A 127 -26.78 -14.11 -45.01
N LEU A 128 -26.31 -15.06 -44.19
CA LEU A 128 -25.08 -15.83 -44.47
C LEU A 128 -25.15 -16.62 -45.79
N VAL A 129 -26.25 -17.32 -46.04
CA VAL A 129 -26.36 -18.22 -47.21
C VAL A 129 -26.65 -17.44 -48.50
N SER A 130 -27.57 -16.48 -48.48
CA SER A 130 -28.05 -15.79 -49.68
C SER A 130 -27.29 -14.50 -50.03
N VAL A 131 -26.58 -13.88 -49.09
CA VAL A 131 -25.70 -12.72 -49.37
C VAL A 131 -24.24 -13.15 -49.52
N HIS A 132 -23.73 -13.99 -48.60
CA HIS A 132 -22.31 -14.33 -48.52
C HIS A 132 -21.97 -15.73 -49.08
N GLY A 133 -22.97 -16.58 -49.35
CA GLY A 133 -22.76 -17.90 -49.96
C GLY A 133 -22.15 -18.95 -49.04
N ALA A 134 -22.16 -18.74 -47.72
CA ALA A 134 -21.54 -19.65 -46.74
C ALA A 134 -22.21 -21.04 -46.72
N ALA A 135 -21.41 -22.11 -46.68
CA ALA A 135 -21.89 -23.49 -46.76
C ALA A 135 -21.39 -24.39 -45.62
N ASP A 136 -20.16 -24.19 -45.14
CA ASP A 136 -19.58 -24.83 -43.95
C ASP A 136 -19.69 -23.85 -42.77
N ILE A 137 -20.63 -24.08 -41.85
CA ILE A 137 -20.97 -23.13 -40.79
C ILE A 137 -20.80 -23.79 -39.42
N ALA A 138 -20.11 -23.10 -38.51
CA ALA A 138 -19.96 -23.50 -37.11
C ALA A 138 -20.95 -22.77 -36.19
N PHE A 139 -21.25 -23.36 -35.03
CA PHE A 139 -22.08 -22.73 -33.99
C PHE A 139 -21.40 -22.75 -32.63
N LEU A 140 -21.08 -21.57 -32.10
CA LEU A 140 -20.63 -21.36 -30.73
C LEU A 140 -21.85 -21.20 -29.82
N CYS A 141 -22.34 -22.34 -29.36
CA CYS A 141 -23.47 -22.49 -28.44
C CYS A 141 -23.12 -22.01 -27.02
N GLY A 142 -24.13 -21.68 -26.22
CA GLY A 142 -23.96 -21.46 -24.78
C GLY A 142 -23.89 -22.76 -23.97
N LYS A 143 -24.19 -22.66 -22.66
CA LYS A 143 -24.12 -23.81 -21.72
C LYS A 143 -25.04 -24.94 -22.19
N LYS A 144 -24.50 -26.15 -22.39
CA LYS A 144 -25.19 -27.30 -23.02
C LYS A 144 -26.54 -27.68 -22.40
N TRP A 145 -26.72 -27.47 -21.10
CA TRP A 145 -27.94 -27.83 -20.35
C TRP A 145 -28.99 -26.70 -20.31
N HIS A 146 -28.66 -25.50 -20.78
CA HIS A 146 -29.51 -24.30 -20.67
C HIS A 146 -30.59 -24.28 -21.78
N GLU A 147 -31.80 -23.82 -21.46
CA GLU A 147 -32.95 -23.89 -22.38
C GLU A 147 -32.74 -23.00 -23.63
N HIS A 148 -32.24 -21.77 -23.45
CA HIS A 148 -31.90 -20.89 -24.58
C HIS A 148 -30.78 -21.47 -25.46
N SER A 149 -29.80 -22.19 -24.92
CA SER A 149 -28.78 -22.88 -25.73
C SER A 149 -29.40 -23.95 -26.64
N GLN A 150 -30.34 -24.72 -26.11
CA GLN A 150 -31.02 -25.79 -26.86
C GLN A 150 -31.97 -25.20 -27.92
N LEU A 151 -32.69 -24.13 -27.59
CA LEU A 151 -33.55 -23.40 -28.53
C LEU A 151 -32.74 -22.74 -29.66
N ARG A 152 -31.67 -21.99 -29.33
CA ARG A 152 -30.80 -21.35 -30.34
C ARG A 152 -30.11 -22.42 -31.22
N LEU A 153 -29.67 -23.55 -30.66
CA LEU A 153 -29.14 -24.69 -31.44
C LEU A 153 -30.19 -25.30 -32.38
N HIS A 154 -31.43 -25.47 -31.91
CA HIS A 154 -32.52 -25.99 -32.75
C HIS A 154 -32.89 -25.03 -33.88
N ALA A 155 -32.96 -23.73 -33.60
CA ALA A 155 -33.20 -22.69 -34.59
C ALA A 155 -32.12 -22.68 -35.69
N VAL A 156 -30.83 -22.69 -35.32
CA VAL A 156 -29.72 -22.76 -36.29
C VAL A 156 -29.80 -24.04 -37.13
N ARG A 157 -30.05 -25.21 -36.51
CA ARG A 157 -30.22 -26.47 -37.24
C ARG A 157 -31.37 -26.41 -38.24
N SER A 158 -32.55 -25.96 -37.81
CA SER A 158 -33.72 -25.85 -38.69
C SER A 158 -33.49 -24.86 -39.83
N ALA A 159 -32.86 -23.72 -39.56
CA ALA A 159 -32.54 -22.71 -40.57
C ALA A 159 -31.55 -23.22 -41.63
N LEU A 160 -30.57 -24.03 -41.25
CA LEU A 160 -29.65 -24.69 -42.18
C LEU A 160 -30.34 -25.82 -42.98
N GLU A 161 -31.14 -26.65 -42.32
CA GLU A 161 -31.89 -27.75 -42.95
C GLU A 161 -32.87 -27.25 -44.04
N LYS A 162 -33.60 -26.15 -43.79
CA LYS A 162 -34.45 -25.47 -44.79
C LYS A 162 -33.70 -25.11 -46.08
N ARG A 163 -32.40 -24.86 -45.98
CA ARG A 163 -31.51 -24.39 -47.06
C ARG A 163 -30.63 -25.52 -47.62
N GLY A 164 -30.84 -26.77 -47.18
CA GLY A 164 -30.12 -27.94 -47.65
C GLY A 164 -28.71 -28.12 -47.04
N LEU A 165 -28.39 -27.35 -46.01
CA LEU A 165 -27.13 -27.44 -45.25
C LEU A 165 -27.31 -28.28 -43.98
N SER A 166 -26.21 -28.72 -43.37
CA SER A 166 -26.21 -29.52 -42.15
C SER A 166 -25.17 -29.04 -41.15
N LEU A 167 -25.52 -29.02 -39.86
CA LEU A 167 -24.61 -28.67 -38.76
C LEU A 167 -24.10 -29.95 -38.05
N PRO A 168 -22.90 -30.48 -38.40
CA PRO A 168 -22.35 -31.67 -37.77
C PRO A 168 -21.93 -31.41 -36.32
N GLU A 169 -21.92 -32.45 -35.49
CA GLU A 169 -21.61 -32.32 -34.05
C GLU A 169 -20.21 -31.76 -33.76
N ASP A 170 -19.21 -31.94 -34.65
CA ASP A 170 -17.87 -31.38 -34.48
C ASP A 170 -17.71 -29.93 -34.99
N ARG A 171 -18.81 -29.33 -35.49
CA ARG A 171 -18.97 -27.89 -35.73
C ARG A 171 -19.81 -27.21 -34.64
N ILE A 172 -20.20 -27.92 -33.57
CA ILE A 172 -20.93 -27.36 -32.42
C ILE A 172 -19.96 -27.26 -31.22
N ILE A 173 -19.67 -26.03 -30.82
CA ILE A 173 -18.80 -25.71 -29.69
C ILE A 173 -19.69 -25.18 -28.56
N TYR A 174 -19.44 -25.58 -27.31
CA TYR A 174 -20.25 -25.19 -26.14
C TYR A 174 -19.45 -24.30 -25.21
N GLY A 175 -19.91 -23.06 -25.03
CA GLY A 175 -19.38 -22.07 -24.12
C GLY A 175 -20.26 -21.81 -22.89
N ASP A 176 -20.05 -20.65 -22.27
CA ASP A 176 -20.66 -20.23 -21.01
C ASP A 176 -21.42 -18.89 -21.07
N PHE A 177 -21.53 -18.30 -22.27
CA PHE A 177 -22.03 -16.95 -22.59
C PHE A 177 -21.09 -15.77 -22.29
N TRP A 178 -19.82 -16.01 -21.92
CA TRP A 178 -18.81 -14.96 -21.70
C TRP A 178 -17.64 -15.01 -22.70
N TYR A 179 -16.90 -13.90 -22.79
CA TYR A 179 -15.86 -13.66 -23.81
C TYR A 179 -14.81 -14.78 -23.93
N LEU A 180 -14.40 -15.40 -22.82
CA LEU A 180 -13.42 -16.50 -22.81
C LEU A 180 -13.88 -17.74 -23.61
N SER A 181 -15.19 -17.96 -23.76
CA SER A 181 -15.71 -19.02 -24.63
C SER A 181 -15.42 -18.78 -26.12
N GLY A 182 -15.19 -17.53 -26.51
CA GLY A 182 -14.73 -17.17 -27.85
C GLY A 182 -13.28 -17.59 -28.12
N GLU A 183 -12.40 -17.47 -27.12
CA GLU A 183 -11.01 -17.96 -27.21
C GLU A 183 -10.96 -19.49 -27.33
N VAL A 184 -11.69 -20.20 -26.47
CA VAL A 184 -11.82 -21.68 -26.55
C VAL A 184 -12.39 -22.12 -27.90
N CYS A 185 -13.28 -21.32 -28.50
CA CYS A 185 -13.79 -21.57 -29.85
C CYS A 185 -12.71 -21.38 -30.93
N ALA A 186 -11.93 -20.30 -30.88
CA ALA A 186 -10.83 -20.06 -31.81
C ALA A 186 -9.78 -21.18 -31.76
N ASP A 187 -9.40 -21.63 -30.55
CA ASP A 187 -8.48 -22.76 -30.38
C ASP A 187 -9.05 -24.06 -30.97
N LEU A 188 -10.33 -24.37 -30.76
CA LEU A 188 -10.97 -25.57 -31.33
C LEU A 188 -11.14 -25.50 -32.85
N LEU A 189 -11.29 -24.32 -33.44
CA LEU A 189 -11.35 -24.11 -34.89
C LEU A 189 -9.97 -24.17 -35.56
N THR A 190 -8.90 -23.84 -34.83
CA THR A 190 -7.50 -23.85 -35.31
C THR A 190 -6.72 -25.11 -34.94
N ALA A 191 -7.31 -26.02 -34.16
CA ALA A 191 -6.67 -27.25 -33.70
C ALA A 191 -6.44 -28.30 -34.82
N GLY A 192 -5.24 -28.24 -35.43
CA GLY A 192 -4.76 -29.22 -36.42
C GLY A 192 -5.19 -28.90 -37.85
N ASP A 193 -4.97 -29.83 -38.78
CA ASP A 193 -5.16 -29.63 -40.23
C ASP A 193 -6.64 -29.56 -40.69
N LYS A 194 -7.57 -29.07 -39.85
CA LYS A 194 -8.97 -28.84 -40.24
C LYS A 194 -9.09 -27.55 -41.05
N LYS A 195 -9.91 -27.58 -42.10
CA LYS A 195 -10.35 -26.35 -42.80
C LYS A 195 -11.22 -25.51 -41.84
N LEU A 196 -10.97 -24.20 -41.80
CA LEU A 196 -11.87 -23.23 -41.18
C LEU A 196 -13.28 -23.31 -41.83
N PRO A 197 -14.36 -23.11 -41.05
CA PRO A 197 -15.70 -22.92 -41.61
C PRO A 197 -15.75 -21.57 -42.35
N ASP A 198 -16.69 -21.42 -43.27
CA ASP A 198 -16.91 -20.15 -43.99
C ASP A 198 -17.51 -19.08 -43.06
N ALA A 199 -18.26 -19.50 -42.03
CA ALA A 199 -18.78 -18.61 -40.99
C ALA A 199 -18.93 -19.30 -39.62
N VAL A 200 -18.95 -18.49 -38.55
CA VAL A 200 -19.34 -18.90 -37.20
C VAL A 200 -20.56 -18.09 -36.75
N ILE A 201 -21.57 -18.81 -36.25
CA ILE A 201 -22.72 -18.23 -35.57
C ILE A 201 -22.45 -18.32 -34.07
N CYS A 202 -22.42 -17.19 -33.37
CA CYS A 202 -22.25 -17.12 -31.94
C CYS A 202 -23.61 -17.00 -31.25
N ALA A 203 -23.80 -17.74 -30.15
CA ALA A 203 -25.05 -17.69 -29.43
C ALA A 203 -25.27 -16.37 -28.67
N ASN A 204 -24.23 -15.56 -28.39
CA ASN A 204 -24.39 -14.16 -27.96
C ASN A 204 -23.19 -13.28 -28.35
N ASP A 205 -23.39 -11.95 -28.27
CA ASP A 205 -22.38 -10.95 -28.63
C ASP A 205 -21.08 -11.05 -27.82
N CYS A 206 -21.14 -11.36 -26.52
CA CYS A 206 -19.93 -11.48 -25.69
C CYS A 206 -19.01 -12.59 -26.21
N MET A 207 -19.58 -13.74 -26.59
CA MET A 207 -18.83 -14.83 -27.21
C MET A 207 -18.38 -14.50 -28.65
N ALA A 208 -19.15 -13.70 -29.39
CA ALA A 208 -18.77 -13.22 -30.72
C ALA A 208 -17.56 -12.28 -30.68
N ILE A 209 -17.55 -11.32 -29.75
CA ILE A 209 -16.46 -10.38 -29.51
C ILE A 209 -15.17 -11.12 -29.14
N GLY A 210 -15.25 -12.03 -28.15
CA GLY A 210 -14.10 -12.84 -27.74
C GLY A 210 -13.56 -13.75 -28.86
N LEU A 211 -14.44 -14.27 -29.71
CA LEU A 211 -14.04 -15.06 -30.88
C LEU A 211 -13.33 -14.20 -31.94
N CYS A 212 -13.87 -13.02 -32.25
CA CYS A 212 -13.25 -12.11 -33.22
C CYS A 212 -11.83 -11.70 -32.77
N GLN A 213 -11.69 -11.30 -31.50
CA GLN A 213 -10.38 -10.97 -30.92
C GLN A 213 -9.42 -12.17 -31.01
N ALA A 214 -9.83 -13.34 -30.56
CA ALA A 214 -8.97 -14.52 -30.51
C ALA A 214 -8.54 -15.01 -31.91
N LEU A 215 -9.37 -14.80 -32.95
CA LEU A 215 -9.03 -15.08 -34.35
C LEU A 215 -8.03 -14.07 -34.92
N GLU A 216 -8.25 -12.77 -34.70
CA GLU A 216 -7.32 -11.72 -35.17
C GLU A 216 -5.93 -11.83 -34.48
N GLU A 217 -5.90 -12.16 -33.19
CA GLU A 217 -4.65 -12.47 -32.45
C GLU A 217 -3.91 -13.70 -33.00
N ARG A 218 -4.65 -14.66 -33.56
CA ARG A 218 -4.11 -15.86 -34.23
C ARG A 218 -3.82 -15.61 -35.73
N GLY A 219 -3.99 -14.38 -36.21
CA GLY A 219 -3.67 -13.94 -37.57
C GLY A 219 -4.72 -14.26 -38.63
N ILE A 220 -5.95 -14.59 -38.23
CA ILE A 220 -7.07 -14.94 -39.12
C ILE A 220 -8.00 -13.72 -39.23
N SER A 221 -8.26 -13.23 -40.43
CA SER A 221 -9.09 -12.02 -40.60
C SER A 221 -10.59 -12.32 -40.54
N VAL A 222 -11.28 -11.67 -39.59
CA VAL A 222 -12.73 -11.48 -39.63
C VAL A 222 -13.00 -10.13 -40.34
N PRO A 223 -13.79 -10.06 -41.43
CA PRO A 223 -14.57 -11.13 -42.06
C PRO A 223 -13.86 -11.87 -43.21
N ASP A 224 -12.67 -11.43 -43.66
CA ASP A 224 -12.13 -11.81 -44.98
C ASP A 224 -11.84 -13.31 -45.15
N GLU A 225 -11.49 -14.01 -44.07
CA GLU A 225 -11.23 -15.46 -44.06
C GLU A 225 -12.33 -16.26 -43.36
N ILE A 226 -13.09 -15.62 -42.47
CA ILE A 226 -14.17 -16.25 -41.69
C ILE A 226 -15.17 -15.17 -41.22
N ALA A 227 -16.44 -15.30 -41.63
CA ALA A 227 -17.50 -14.40 -41.18
C ALA A 227 -17.95 -14.75 -39.75
N VAL A 228 -18.16 -13.76 -38.89
CA VAL A 228 -18.72 -13.97 -37.54
C VAL A 228 -20.04 -13.21 -37.41
N ILE A 229 -21.09 -13.92 -37.01
CA ILE A 229 -22.40 -13.32 -36.71
C ILE A 229 -22.89 -13.76 -35.33
N SER A 230 -23.86 -13.04 -34.78
CA SER A 230 -24.25 -13.15 -33.38
C SER A 230 -25.76 -13.02 -33.14
N TYR A 231 -26.16 -13.12 -31.88
CA TYR A 231 -27.51 -12.88 -31.36
C TYR A 231 -27.39 -11.99 -30.11
N ASP A 232 -28.48 -11.33 -29.72
CA ASP A 232 -28.61 -10.30 -28.65
C ASP A 232 -28.54 -8.84 -29.16
N SER A 233 -27.59 -8.49 -30.03
CA SER A 233 -27.34 -7.13 -30.59
C SER A 233 -27.21 -6.03 -29.51
N THR A 234 -26.21 -6.23 -28.65
CA THR A 234 -25.77 -5.35 -27.59
C THR A 234 -25.07 -4.09 -28.11
N PHE A 235 -25.03 -3.03 -27.28
CA PHE A 235 -24.26 -1.82 -27.61
C PHE A 235 -22.75 -2.10 -27.80
N GLU A 236 -22.19 -3.07 -27.08
CA GLU A 236 -20.76 -3.40 -27.20
C GLU A 236 -20.45 -4.11 -28.54
N GLY A 237 -21.32 -5.02 -28.99
CA GLY A 237 -21.26 -5.62 -30.32
C GLY A 237 -21.40 -4.57 -31.44
N ARG A 238 -22.37 -3.66 -31.31
CA ARG A 238 -22.57 -2.55 -32.27
C ARG A 238 -21.41 -1.56 -32.32
N SER A 239 -20.75 -1.30 -31.19
CA SER A 239 -19.61 -0.37 -31.06
C SER A 239 -18.24 -1.07 -31.05
N SER A 240 -18.16 -2.31 -31.54
CA SER A 240 -16.90 -3.04 -31.75
C SER A 240 -16.10 -2.45 -32.93
N PRO A 241 -14.76 -2.62 -32.99
CA PRO A 241 -13.91 -2.04 -34.04
C PRO A 241 -14.30 -2.44 -35.47
N LYS A 242 -14.86 -3.64 -35.63
CA LYS A 242 -15.69 -4.07 -36.75
C LYS A 242 -17.04 -4.44 -36.14
N PRO A 243 -18.13 -3.65 -36.33
CA PRO A 243 -19.40 -3.90 -35.67
C PRO A 243 -19.94 -5.31 -35.91
N VAL A 244 -20.43 -5.97 -34.85
CA VAL A 244 -20.89 -7.37 -34.92
C VAL A 244 -22.29 -7.45 -35.52
N THR A 245 -22.41 -8.15 -36.65
CA THR A 245 -23.69 -8.48 -37.27
C THR A 245 -24.48 -9.40 -36.36
N SER A 246 -25.64 -8.94 -35.86
CA SER A 246 -26.32 -9.59 -34.73
C SER A 246 -27.85 -9.42 -34.80
N ALA A 247 -28.59 -10.48 -34.49
CA ALA A 247 -30.05 -10.40 -34.36
C ALA A 247 -30.44 -9.63 -33.09
N VAL A 248 -31.38 -8.69 -33.23
CA VAL A 248 -31.87 -7.88 -32.13
C VAL A 248 -32.91 -8.66 -31.34
N ILE A 249 -32.64 -8.95 -30.06
CA ILE A 249 -33.68 -9.45 -29.17
C ILE A 249 -34.73 -8.35 -28.98
N PRO A 250 -36.03 -8.63 -29.16
CA PRO A 250 -37.12 -7.68 -28.94
C PRO A 250 -37.44 -7.53 -27.43
N ALA A 251 -36.41 -7.28 -26.63
CA ALA A 251 -36.47 -7.26 -25.17
C ALA A 251 -37.36 -6.13 -24.65
N LYS A 252 -37.30 -4.96 -25.31
CA LYS A 252 -38.09 -3.78 -24.95
C LYS A 252 -39.56 -4.01 -25.26
N GLU A 253 -39.84 -4.57 -26.44
CA GLU A 253 -41.14 -4.95 -26.92
C GLU A 253 -41.79 -6.03 -26.03
N LEU A 254 -41.00 -7.01 -25.55
CA LEU A 254 -41.43 -8.00 -24.57
C LEU A 254 -41.75 -7.35 -23.21
N GLY A 255 -40.96 -6.34 -22.79
CA GLY A 255 -41.26 -5.52 -21.62
C GLY A 255 -42.60 -4.80 -21.74
N CYS A 256 -42.81 -4.08 -22.84
CA CYS A 256 -44.09 -3.43 -23.15
C CYS A 256 -45.25 -4.42 -23.12
N TYR A 257 -45.07 -5.59 -23.75
CA TYR A 257 -46.06 -6.68 -23.75
C TYR A 257 -46.38 -7.18 -22.33
N ALA A 258 -45.38 -7.42 -21.49
CA ALA A 258 -45.58 -7.93 -20.13
C ALA A 258 -46.38 -6.93 -19.25
N ALA A 259 -46.19 -5.63 -19.43
CA ALA A 259 -47.01 -4.61 -18.77
C ALA A 259 -48.45 -4.59 -19.30
N GLY A 260 -48.64 -4.70 -20.62
CA GLY A 260 -49.97 -4.79 -21.23
C GLY A 260 -50.75 -6.05 -20.81
N TYR A 261 -50.06 -7.20 -20.75
CA TYR A 261 -50.58 -8.45 -20.22
C TYR A 261 -51.06 -8.28 -18.77
N MET A 262 -50.30 -7.59 -17.92
CA MET A 262 -50.72 -7.32 -16.53
C MET A 262 -52.00 -6.48 -16.46
N ALA A 263 -52.08 -5.38 -17.21
CA ALA A 263 -53.30 -4.57 -17.26
C ALA A 263 -54.51 -5.36 -17.77
N ASP A 264 -54.35 -6.15 -18.84
CA ASP A 264 -55.41 -7.04 -19.34
C ASP A 264 -55.87 -8.05 -18.30
N LYS A 265 -54.96 -8.72 -17.57
CA LYS A 265 -55.36 -9.69 -16.54
C LYS A 265 -55.99 -9.04 -15.31
N LEU A 266 -55.63 -7.80 -14.99
CA LEU A 266 -56.29 -7.02 -13.93
C LEU A 266 -57.69 -6.54 -14.32
N GLU A 267 -57.94 -6.32 -15.61
CA GLU A 267 -59.26 -5.96 -16.16
C GLU A 267 -60.09 -7.18 -16.65
N GLY A 268 -59.55 -8.40 -16.53
CA GLY A 268 -60.23 -9.64 -16.93
C GLY A 268 -60.29 -9.89 -18.44
N ARG A 269 -59.41 -9.26 -19.23
CA ARG A 269 -59.32 -9.41 -20.69
C ARG A 269 -58.44 -10.60 -21.14
N GLU A 270 -58.66 -11.01 -22.38
CA GLU A 270 -57.77 -11.90 -23.11
C GLU A 270 -56.67 -11.10 -23.82
N THR A 271 -55.43 -11.25 -23.37
CA THR A 271 -54.24 -10.78 -24.06
C THR A 271 -53.92 -11.69 -25.24
N GLN A 272 -53.55 -11.12 -26.38
CA GLN A 272 -53.03 -11.90 -27.51
C GLN A 272 -51.64 -12.49 -27.19
N PRO A 273 -51.18 -13.55 -27.87
CA PRO A 273 -49.80 -14.02 -27.74
C PRO A 273 -48.78 -12.93 -28.12
N PHE A 274 -47.62 -12.94 -27.47
CA PHE A 274 -46.52 -12.06 -27.87
C PHE A 274 -46.02 -12.39 -29.29
N TYR A 275 -45.83 -11.35 -30.10
CA TYR A 275 -45.13 -11.42 -31.38
C TYR A 275 -44.38 -10.11 -31.60
N ALA A 276 -43.16 -10.20 -32.10
CA ALA A 276 -42.35 -9.07 -32.54
C ALA A 276 -41.65 -9.47 -33.84
N ALA A 277 -41.68 -8.58 -34.84
CA ALA A 277 -41.08 -8.86 -36.15
C ALA A 277 -39.55 -9.01 -36.03
N PRO A 278 -38.92 -9.96 -36.75
CA PRO A 278 -37.49 -10.20 -36.66
C PRO A 278 -36.70 -8.99 -37.15
N GLN A 279 -35.77 -8.51 -36.31
CA GLN A 279 -34.86 -7.42 -36.60
C GLN A 279 -33.41 -7.92 -36.59
N ILE A 280 -32.63 -7.55 -37.61
CA ILE A 280 -31.20 -7.82 -37.69
C ILE A 280 -30.44 -6.48 -37.75
N PHE A 281 -29.41 -6.34 -36.92
CA PHE A 281 -28.40 -5.32 -37.08
C PHE A 281 -27.31 -5.89 -37.99
N ILE A 282 -27.16 -5.32 -39.18
CA ILE A 282 -26.06 -5.68 -40.10
C ILE A 282 -24.86 -4.85 -39.68
N GLY A 283 -23.76 -5.51 -39.32
CA GLY A 283 -22.48 -4.89 -39.01
C GLY A 283 -21.46 -5.16 -40.12
N GLU A 284 -20.17 -5.05 -39.77
CA GLU A 284 -19.04 -5.30 -40.68
C GLU A 284 -18.47 -6.72 -40.51
N SER A 285 -18.71 -7.38 -39.37
CA SER A 285 -18.19 -8.73 -39.05
C SER A 285 -18.63 -9.86 -39.98
N CYS A 286 -19.58 -9.61 -40.88
CA CYS A 286 -20.03 -10.54 -41.91
C CYS A 286 -19.47 -10.25 -43.33
N GLY A 287 -18.77 -9.12 -43.54
CA GLY A 287 -18.32 -8.67 -44.87
C GLY A 287 -19.23 -7.65 -45.55
N CYS A 288 -20.34 -7.24 -44.94
CA CYS A 288 -21.10 -6.08 -45.40
C CYS A 288 -20.37 -4.77 -45.09
N CYS A 289 -20.60 -3.74 -45.91
CA CYS A 289 -20.03 -2.41 -45.73
C CYS A 289 -21.11 -1.33 -45.83
N HIS A 290 -21.04 -0.34 -44.93
CA HIS A 290 -21.98 0.77 -44.82
C HIS A 290 -21.37 2.09 -45.28
N LYS A 291 -22.18 3.13 -45.42
CA LYS A 291 -21.72 4.52 -45.58
C LYS A 291 -21.99 5.31 -44.30
N GLU A 292 -21.15 6.31 -44.06
CA GLU A 292 -21.11 7.14 -42.84
C GLU A 292 -22.42 7.88 -42.46
N ASN A 293 -23.49 7.77 -43.26
CA ASN A 293 -24.76 8.49 -43.06
C ASN A 293 -26.01 7.58 -43.04
N ASP A 294 -25.86 6.25 -43.19
CA ASP A 294 -27.03 5.36 -43.37
C ASP A 294 -27.65 4.88 -42.03
N ASP A 295 -26.93 4.92 -40.91
CA ASP A 295 -27.45 4.67 -39.55
C ASP A 295 -26.75 5.58 -38.50
N PRO A 296 -27.50 6.36 -37.67
CA PRO A 296 -26.91 7.18 -36.60
C PRO A 296 -26.11 6.38 -35.55
N GLU A 297 -26.46 5.14 -35.23
CA GLU A 297 -25.76 4.35 -34.21
C GLU A 297 -24.32 3.98 -34.63
N LEU A 298 -24.06 3.85 -35.94
CA LEU A 298 -22.71 3.57 -36.47
C LEU A 298 -21.73 4.75 -36.27
N SER A 299 -22.21 5.97 -35.98
CA SER A 299 -21.36 7.14 -35.72
C SER A 299 -20.58 7.05 -34.39
N LEU A 300 -20.85 6.03 -33.57
CA LEU A 300 -20.25 5.80 -32.25
C LEU A 300 -19.11 4.74 -32.25
N GLN A 301 -18.51 4.42 -33.41
CA GLN A 301 -17.38 3.48 -33.50
C GLN A 301 -16.24 3.84 -32.54
N ARG A 302 -15.82 2.87 -31.71
CA ARG A 302 -14.69 3.00 -30.79
C ARG A 302 -13.35 2.87 -31.53
N LYS A 303 -12.41 3.79 -31.27
CA LYS A 303 -11.04 3.76 -31.82
C LYS A 303 -10.08 2.82 -31.06
N SER A 304 -10.48 2.42 -29.86
CA SER A 304 -9.83 1.45 -28.97
C SER A 304 -10.86 1.00 -27.94
N TRP A 305 -10.64 -0.11 -27.23
CA TRP A 305 -11.69 -0.73 -26.41
C TRP A 305 -12.15 0.09 -25.18
N ASP A 306 -11.31 0.96 -24.64
CA ASP A 306 -11.57 1.74 -23.40
C ASP A 306 -12.43 3.01 -23.56
N THR A 307 -13.17 3.38 -22.51
CA THR A 307 -13.98 4.64 -22.46
C THR A 307 -13.84 5.45 -21.16
N VAL A 308 -13.33 6.67 -21.32
CA VAL A 308 -13.66 7.92 -20.60
C VAL A 308 -13.97 7.83 -19.09
N ILE A 309 -12.92 7.93 -18.27
CA ILE A 309 -13.03 8.45 -16.90
C ILE A 309 -13.09 9.99 -16.97
N SER A 310 -14.29 10.60 -16.97
CA SER A 310 -14.46 12.07 -16.97
C SER A 310 -15.08 12.64 -15.69
N ARG A 311 -14.21 12.84 -14.71
CA ARG A 311 -14.22 13.90 -13.68
C ARG A 311 -15.31 13.91 -12.59
N GLU A 312 -16.57 13.58 -12.85
CA GLU A 312 -17.65 13.73 -11.83
C GLU A 312 -18.44 12.45 -11.49
N GLY A 313 -18.20 11.32 -12.18
CA GLY A 313 -18.84 10.03 -11.85
C GLY A 313 -18.13 9.25 -10.73
N PHE A 314 -18.79 8.21 -10.21
CA PHE A 314 -18.25 7.30 -9.16
C PHE A 314 -16.88 6.68 -9.50
N ALA A 315 -16.61 6.43 -10.78
CA ALA A 315 -15.31 5.93 -11.26
C ALA A 315 -14.24 7.04 -11.43
N SER A 316 -14.48 8.26 -10.96
CA SER A 316 -13.52 9.37 -10.97
C SER A 316 -12.36 9.08 -10.01
N VAL A 317 -11.14 9.43 -10.42
CA VAL A 317 -9.91 9.33 -9.59
C VAL A 317 -9.98 10.19 -8.31
N ASN A 318 -10.97 11.10 -8.24
CA ASN A 318 -11.23 11.97 -7.09
C ASN A 318 -12.33 11.43 -6.13
N ASN A 319 -12.87 10.22 -6.33
CA ASN A 319 -13.97 9.72 -5.51
C ASN A 319 -13.49 9.17 -4.14
N ALA A 320 -13.54 10.01 -3.11
CA ALA A 320 -13.13 9.68 -1.74
C ALA A 320 -14.18 8.87 -0.92
N MET A 321 -15.37 8.60 -1.48
CA MET A 321 -16.47 7.92 -0.78
C MET A 321 -16.07 6.62 -0.07
N ALA A 322 -15.13 5.85 -0.62
CA ALA A 322 -14.67 4.60 -0.01
C ALA A 322 -13.91 4.84 1.30
N ASP A 323 -12.99 5.80 1.32
CA ASP A 323 -12.17 6.13 2.48
C ASP A 323 -13.02 6.83 3.56
N ASP A 324 -13.88 7.76 3.14
CA ASP A 324 -14.81 8.47 4.02
C ASP A 324 -15.77 7.49 4.72
N ILE A 325 -16.32 6.51 4.02
CA ILE A 325 -17.24 5.51 4.60
C ILE A 325 -16.51 4.52 5.51
N ILE A 326 -15.28 4.11 5.18
CA ILE A 326 -14.51 3.16 5.99
C ILE A 326 -14.04 3.79 7.32
N SER A 327 -13.83 5.10 7.36
CA SER A 327 -13.39 5.83 8.56
C SER A 327 -14.48 6.03 9.64
N GLN A 328 -15.74 5.68 9.38
CA GLN A 328 -16.85 5.93 10.29
C GLN A 328 -16.89 4.94 11.46
N THR A 329 -16.81 5.47 12.68
CA THR A 329 -16.83 4.69 13.94
C THR A 329 -18.23 4.47 14.51
N ASP A 330 -19.22 5.26 14.05
CA ASP A 330 -20.62 5.13 14.44
C ASP A 330 -21.57 5.20 13.22
N LEU A 331 -22.80 4.77 13.45
CA LEU A 331 -23.80 4.60 12.40
C LEU A 331 -24.50 5.91 11.98
N ALA A 332 -24.49 6.95 12.82
CA ALA A 332 -24.99 8.28 12.44
C ALA A 332 -24.02 8.96 11.47
N GLY A 333 -22.72 8.96 11.80
CA GLY A 333 -21.65 9.40 10.90
C GLY A 333 -21.68 8.65 9.55
N PHE A 334 -21.83 7.33 9.62
CA PHE A 334 -22.05 6.48 8.45
C PHE A 334 -23.23 6.95 7.57
N THR A 335 -24.42 7.13 8.15
CA THR A 335 -25.59 7.60 7.37
C THR A 335 -25.40 9.00 6.79
N GLY A 336 -24.67 9.87 7.50
CA GLY A 336 -24.30 11.21 7.01
C GLY A 336 -23.41 11.16 5.77
N MET A 337 -22.41 10.27 5.75
CA MET A 337 -21.54 10.07 4.58
C MET A 337 -22.26 9.40 3.41
N VAL A 338 -23.15 8.43 3.66
CA VAL A 338 -23.97 7.85 2.59
C VAL A 338 -24.91 8.88 1.97
N TYR A 339 -25.50 9.77 2.78
CA TYR A 339 -26.31 10.88 2.29
C TYR A 339 -25.49 11.90 1.48
N SER A 340 -24.29 12.28 1.94
CA SER A 340 -23.46 13.28 1.24
C SER A 340 -23.00 12.84 -0.15
N TYR A 341 -22.88 11.53 -0.40
CA TYR A 341 -22.49 10.96 -1.70
C TYR A 341 -23.67 10.49 -2.58
N ALA A 342 -24.91 10.53 -2.10
CA ALA A 342 -26.07 10.01 -2.84
C ALA A 342 -26.40 10.79 -4.13
N PHE A 343 -25.94 12.05 -4.26
CA PHE A 343 -26.12 12.84 -5.49
C PHE A 343 -25.42 12.23 -6.72
N GLN A 344 -24.37 11.42 -6.51
CA GLN A 344 -23.62 10.75 -7.60
C GLN A 344 -24.48 9.72 -8.37
N LEU A 345 -25.61 9.30 -7.82
CA LEU A 345 -26.49 8.28 -8.40
C LEU A 345 -27.34 8.78 -9.58
N GLY A 346 -27.44 10.10 -9.78
CA GLY A 346 -28.34 10.70 -10.79
C GLY A 346 -29.84 10.49 -10.53
N ALA A 347 -30.20 9.83 -9.43
CA ALA A 347 -31.56 9.47 -9.06
C ALA A 347 -32.42 10.68 -8.67
N GLU A 348 -33.74 10.53 -8.78
CA GLU A 348 -34.71 11.51 -8.27
C GLU A 348 -34.85 11.38 -6.75
N SER A 349 -34.91 10.14 -6.24
CA SER A 349 -34.77 9.81 -4.82
C SER A 349 -33.93 8.55 -4.58
N PHE A 350 -33.29 8.50 -3.41
CA PHE A 350 -32.54 7.34 -2.93
C PHE A 350 -32.83 7.13 -1.44
N HIS A 351 -33.01 5.87 -1.05
CA HIS A 351 -33.49 5.46 0.26
C HIS A 351 -32.60 4.34 0.79
N LEU A 352 -32.11 4.44 2.02
CA LEU A 352 -31.43 3.35 2.73
C LEU A 352 -32.25 2.95 3.95
N CYS A 353 -32.64 1.69 4.02
CA CYS A 353 -33.48 1.12 5.07
C CYS A 353 -32.75 -0.05 5.73
N ILE A 354 -32.32 0.10 6.98
CA ILE A 354 -31.52 -0.91 7.71
C ILE A 354 -32.32 -1.50 8.89
N GLY A 355 -32.04 -2.74 9.30
CA GLY A 355 -32.81 -3.40 10.35
C GLY A 355 -32.71 -2.69 11.72
N ASP A 356 -33.80 -2.60 12.48
CA ASP A 356 -33.87 -1.91 13.79
C ASP A 356 -32.87 -2.48 14.83
N MET A 357 -32.40 -3.72 14.61
CA MET A 357 -31.29 -4.35 15.34
C MET A 357 -29.99 -3.53 15.36
N TRP A 358 -29.74 -2.68 14.36
CA TRP A 358 -28.59 -1.79 14.33
C TRP A 358 -28.52 -0.82 15.52
N ARG A 359 -29.64 -0.50 16.17
CA ARG A 359 -29.66 0.32 17.41
C ARG A 359 -28.90 -0.32 18.58
N TYR A 360 -28.80 -1.66 18.58
CA TYR A 360 -28.24 -2.50 19.62
C TYR A 360 -26.85 -3.05 19.26
N MET A 361 -26.38 -2.82 18.03
CA MET A 361 -25.04 -3.16 17.58
C MET A 361 -23.99 -2.50 18.50
N GLY A 362 -23.01 -3.28 18.95
CA GLY A 362 -22.04 -2.81 19.94
C GLY A 362 -22.60 -2.65 21.37
N LYS A 363 -23.85 -3.05 21.66
CA LYS A 363 -24.49 -2.95 23.00
C LYS A 363 -25.05 -4.25 23.54
N SER A 364 -25.30 -5.24 22.68
CA SER A 364 -25.76 -6.59 23.07
C SER A 364 -25.01 -7.67 22.29
N SER A 365 -24.75 -8.80 22.93
CA SER A 365 -24.20 -10.02 22.31
C SER A 365 -25.14 -10.67 21.30
N ASP A 366 -26.44 -10.41 21.44
CA ASP A 366 -27.48 -11.24 20.83
C ASP A 366 -27.93 -10.69 19.46
N VAL A 367 -27.15 -9.76 18.89
CA VAL A 367 -27.47 -9.08 17.63
C VAL A 367 -26.93 -9.89 16.45
N HIS A 368 -27.81 -10.65 15.81
CA HIS A 368 -27.46 -11.52 14.69
C HIS A 368 -28.26 -11.15 13.45
N PHE A 369 -27.57 -10.74 12.39
CA PHE A 369 -28.19 -10.41 11.10
C PHE A 369 -28.61 -11.70 10.38
N GLY A 370 -29.90 -12.02 10.46
CA GLY A 370 -30.50 -13.11 9.70
C GLY A 370 -30.43 -12.89 8.18
N ASN A 371 -30.84 -13.91 7.44
CA ASN A 371 -30.84 -13.93 5.97
C ASN A 371 -32.02 -14.73 5.39
N ASP A 372 -33.06 -14.90 6.21
CA ASP A 372 -34.35 -15.48 5.85
C ASP A 372 -35.43 -14.42 6.07
N GLY A 373 -35.38 -13.33 5.28
CA GLY A 373 -36.28 -12.20 5.41
C GLY A 373 -35.63 -10.88 5.81
N TYR A 374 -36.49 -9.97 6.28
CA TYR A 374 -36.19 -8.66 6.85
C TYR A 374 -36.98 -8.51 8.16
N PRO A 375 -36.42 -7.86 9.20
CA PRO A 375 -37.11 -7.71 10.49
C PRO A 375 -38.39 -6.87 10.35
N ASP A 376 -39.37 -7.08 11.23
CA ASP A 376 -40.64 -6.34 11.24
C ASP A 376 -40.44 -4.82 11.39
N LYS A 377 -39.33 -4.39 12.00
CA LYS A 377 -38.94 -2.98 12.13
C LYS A 377 -37.66 -2.68 11.35
N MET A 378 -37.72 -1.59 10.59
CA MET A 378 -36.61 -1.00 9.85
C MET A 378 -36.37 0.44 10.32
N ILE A 379 -35.15 0.91 10.22
CA ILE A 379 -34.73 2.31 10.38
C ILE A 379 -34.69 2.95 8.99
N TYR A 380 -35.30 4.12 8.83
CA TYR A 380 -35.20 4.94 7.61
C TYR A 380 -33.90 5.75 7.68
N ALA A 381 -32.79 5.07 7.37
CA ALA A 381 -31.44 5.51 7.71
C ALA A 381 -30.93 6.67 6.82
N VAL A 382 -31.29 6.63 5.53
CA VAL A 382 -31.04 7.71 4.58
C VAL A 382 -32.29 7.92 3.71
N ARG A 383 -32.66 9.18 3.49
CA ARG A 383 -33.58 9.61 2.43
C ARG A 383 -32.96 10.81 1.72
N PHE A 384 -32.45 10.58 0.52
CA PHE A 384 -31.97 11.61 -0.39
C PHE A 384 -33.03 11.88 -1.46
N ASN A 385 -33.13 13.13 -1.90
CA ASN A 385 -33.77 13.46 -3.17
C ASN A 385 -33.07 14.65 -3.84
N LYS A 386 -33.21 14.71 -5.16
CA LYS A 386 -32.60 15.68 -6.06
C LYS A 386 -33.00 17.14 -5.80
N SER A 387 -34.10 17.37 -5.07
CA SER A 387 -34.53 18.71 -4.64
C SER A 387 -33.84 19.20 -3.36
N HIS A 388 -33.12 18.30 -2.66
CA HIS A 388 -32.47 18.51 -1.35
C HIS A 388 -33.42 19.01 -0.23
N LYS A 389 -34.74 18.81 -0.37
CA LYS A 389 -35.74 19.09 0.68
C LYS A 389 -36.07 17.83 1.46
N ASP A 390 -36.40 17.97 2.74
CA ASP A 390 -36.91 16.87 3.58
C ASP A 390 -36.01 15.61 3.56
N GLY A 391 -34.69 15.84 3.43
CA GLY A 391 -33.66 14.82 3.44
C GLY A 391 -33.39 14.30 4.85
N ILE A 392 -33.14 13.00 4.95
CA ILE A 392 -32.89 12.29 6.21
C ILE A 392 -31.52 11.64 6.15
N ALA A 393 -30.75 11.77 7.23
CA ALA A 393 -29.58 10.96 7.55
C ALA A 393 -29.54 10.80 9.07
N GLY A 394 -29.62 9.57 9.57
CA GLY A 394 -29.62 9.30 11.00
C GLY A 394 -30.47 8.08 11.39
N LEU A 395 -30.83 7.98 12.67
CA LEU A 395 -31.43 6.76 13.24
C LEU A 395 -32.77 6.99 13.93
N ASP A 396 -33.34 8.20 13.91
CA ASP A 396 -34.48 8.52 14.77
C ASP A 396 -35.83 8.01 14.23
N ILE A 397 -35.91 7.70 12.94
CA ILE A 397 -37.12 7.24 12.26
C ILE A 397 -37.05 5.72 12.07
N SER A 398 -37.91 4.97 12.78
CA SER A 398 -38.22 3.57 12.45
C SER A 398 -39.62 3.41 11.88
N PHE A 399 -39.79 2.43 11.00
CA PHE A 399 -41.04 2.07 10.34
C PHE A 399 -41.22 0.55 10.28
N ASP A 400 -42.43 0.11 9.93
CA ASP A 400 -42.78 -1.30 9.80
C ASP A 400 -42.39 -1.81 8.40
N SER A 401 -41.65 -2.93 8.32
CA SER A 401 -41.08 -3.41 7.06
C SER A 401 -42.14 -3.85 6.04
N ARG A 402 -43.39 -4.08 6.47
CA ARG A 402 -44.51 -4.33 5.54
C ARG A 402 -44.77 -3.16 4.60
N LEU A 403 -44.52 -1.92 5.03
CA LEU A 403 -44.73 -0.71 4.22
C LEU A 403 -43.80 -0.61 2.99
N LEU A 404 -42.68 -1.35 2.99
CA LEU A 404 -41.60 -1.33 1.98
C LEU A 404 -40.81 0.00 1.94
N LEU A 405 -41.48 1.15 1.87
CA LEU A 405 -40.96 2.47 2.25
C LEU A 405 -42.10 3.24 2.95
N PRO A 406 -41.83 4.12 3.93
CA PRO A 406 -42.88 4.88 4.62
C PRO A 406 -43.80 5.67 3.69
N ASP A 407 -43.25 6.14 2.57
CA ASP A 407 -43.86 6.96 1.53
C ASP A 407 -44.26 6.16 0.25
N LEU A 408 -44.20 4.81 0.25
CA LEU A 408 -44.60 4.01 -0.93
C LEU A 408 -46.13 3.97 -1.15
N LEU A 409 -46.90 4.04 -0.06
CA LEU A 409 -48.35 3.85 -0.09
C LEU A 409 -49.14 5.16 -0.25
N ASP A 410 -48.47 6.31 -0.32
CA ASP A 410 -49.09 7.63 -0.43
C ASP A 410 -49.72 7.89 -1.82
N GLU A 411 -50.79 8.70 -1.87
CA GLU A 411 -51.43 9.13 -3.12
C GLU A 411 -50.53 10.11 -3.90
N HIS A 412 -50.34 9.87 -5.20
CA HIS A 412 -49.44 10.65 -6.06
C HIS A 412 -49.94 10.73 -7.51
N GLU A 413 -49.71 11.86 -8.19
CA GLU A 413 -50.34 12.18 -9.47
C GLU A 413 -49.78 11.38 -10.66
N LYS A 414 -48.46 11.26 -10.79
CA LYS A 414 -47.78 10.42 -11.80
C LYS A 414 -47.61 8.97 -11.29
N PRO A 415 -47.53 7.95 -12.16
CA PRO A 415 -47.03 6.63 -11.76
C PRO A 415 -45.52 6.67 -11.50
N ARG A 416 -44.97 5.70 -10.76
CA ARG A 416 -43.51 5.62 -10.50
C ARG A 416 -42.93 4.21 -10.55
N ALA A 417 -41.60 4.15 -10.63
CA ALA A 417 -40.80 2.93 -10.53
C ALA A 417 -39.82 3.00 -9.35
N VAL A 418 -39.88 1.99 -8.46
CA VAL A 418 -39.03 1.90 -7.26
C VAL A 418 -38.18 0.65 -7.32
N PHE A 419 -36.85 0.80 -7.33
CA PHE A 419 -35.90 -0.32 -7.46
C PHE A 419 -35.32 -0.71 -6.10
N PHE A 420 -35.74 -1.85 -5.56
CA PHE A 420 -35.29 -2.41 -4.29
C PHE A 420 -34.09 -3.36 -4.48
N THR A 421 -33.00 -3.14 -3.72
CA THR A 421 -31.78 -3.97 -3.77
C THR A 421 -31.23 -4.31 -2.36
N PRO A 422 -30.61 -5.49 -2.14
CA PRO A 422 -30.28 -5.99 -0.80
C PRO A 422 -28.99 -5.38 -0.25
N VAL A 423 -28.99 -4.84 0.96
CA VAL A 423 -27.78 -4.30 1.60
C VAL A 423 -27.26 -5.36 2.57
N PHE A 424 -26.19 -6.07 2.18
CA PHE A 424 -25.71 -7.28 2.84
C PHE A 424 -24.20 -7.46 2.72
N CYS A 425 -23.59 -8.31 3.56
CA CYS A 425 -22.23 -8.80 3.33
C CYS A 425 -22.11 -10.30 3.61
N GLU A 426 -21.56 -11.05 2.64
CA GLU A 426 -21.64 -12.52 2.58
C GLU A 426 -23.06 -13.01 2.81
N ASN A 427 -23.39 -13.49 4.02
CA ASN A 427 -24.71 -13.96 4.42
C ASN A 427 -25.37 -13.10 5.53
N ASN A 428 -24.84 -11.92 5.89
CA ASN A 428 -25.47 -11.03 6.86
C ASN A 428 -26.36 -10.01 6.14
N CYS A 429 -27.68 -10.03 6.34
CA CYS A 429 -28.57 -9.00 5.80
C CYS A 429 -28.62 -7.78 6.73
N PHE A 430 -28.13 -6.63 6.27
CA PHE A 430 -28.17 -5.38 7.04
C PHE A 430 -29.45 -4.58 6.77
N GLY A 431 -30.02 -4.73 5.57
CA GLY A 431 -31.21 -4.00 5.12
C GLY A 431 -31.41 -4.06 3.61
N TYR A 432 -32.08 -3.06 3.06
CA TYR A 432 -32.23 -2.82 1.63
C TYR A 432 -32.05 -1.34 1.31
N ALA A 433 -31.77 -1.05 0.06
CA ALA A 433 -31.91 0.28 -0.51
C ALA A 433 -33.05 0.30 -1.52
N ALA A 434 -33.60 1.49 -1.75
CA ALA A 434 -34.50 1.76 -2.85
C ALA A 434 -34.04 3.00 -3.63
N VAL A 435 -34.23 3.01 -4.95
CA VAL A 435 -33.91 4.14 -5.81
C VAL A 435 -35.03 4.39 -6.82
N GLU A 436 -35.35 5.66 -7.08
CA GLU A 436 -36.36 6.10 -8.05
C GLU A 436 -35.75 7.09 -9.06
N TYR A 437 -36.18 7.02 -10.32
CA TYR A 437 -35.75 7.91 -11.41
C TYR A 437 -36.86 8.85 -11.90
N GLY A 438 -37.86 9.12 -11.07
CA GLY A 438 -39.00 9.99 -11.41
C GLY A 438 -39.87 9.36 -12.50
N ASP A 439 -40.18 10.13 -13.55
CA ASP A 439 -40.92 9.67 -14.73
C ASP A 439 -40.02 9.20 -15.89
N GLU A 440 -38.71 9.03 -15.67
CA GLU A 440 -37.85 8.32 -16.62
C GLU A 440 -38.11 6.81 -16.55
N ALA A 441 -38.67 6.25 -17.64
CA ALA A 441 -38.83 4.80 -17.80
C ALA A 441 -37.46 4.14 -18.12
N ARG A 442 -36.65 3.90 -17.09
CA ARG A 442 -35.29 3.34 -17.20
C ARG A 442 -34.98 2.35 -16.08
N SER A 443 -33.96 1.52 -16.28
CA SER A 443 -33.34 0.74 -15.19
C SER A 443 -32.30 1.57 -14.42
N TYR A 444 -31.85 1.04 -13.28
CA TYR A 444 -30.58 1.48 -12.69
C TYR A 444 -29.39 1.02 -13.56
N ASP A 445 -28.23 1.61 -13.33
CA ASP A 445 -27.00 1.34 -14.08
C ASP A 445 -25.88 0.74 -13.18
N LYS A 446 -24.74 0.46 -13.81
CA LYS A 446 -23.55 -0.08 -13.13
C LYS A 446 -23.04 0.85 -12.02
N VAL A 447 -23.20 2.16 -12.15
CA VAL A 447 -22.73 3.13 -11.14
C VAL A 447 -23.55 2.98 -9.86
N TYR A 448 -24.88 2.92 -9.94
CA TYR A 448 -25.73 2.63 -8.78
C TYR A 448 -25.31 1.33 -8.08
N ARG A 449 -25.11 0.26 -8.86
CA ARG A 449 -24.74 -1.06 -8.35
C ARG A 449 -23.38 -1.06 -7.61
N GLU A 450 -22.36 -0.43 -8.17
CA GLU A 450 -21.03 -0.37 -7.53
C GLU A 450 -21.05 0.51 -6.27
N TRP A 451 -21.80 1.62 -6.30
CA TRP A 451 -22.01 2.54 -5.19
C TRP A 451 -22.70 1.86 -3.99
N ILE A 452 -23.81 1.13 -4.20
CA ILE A 452 -24.52 0.47 -3.09
C ILE A 452 -23.79 -0.79 -2.57
N ARG A 453 -22.98 -1.44 -3.41
CA ARG A 453 -22.03 -2.48 -2.98
C ARG A 453 -20.94 -1.91 -2.07
N LEU A 454 -20.52 -0.66 -2.27
CA LEU A 454 -19.59 0.03 -1.37
C LEU A 454 -20.23 0.35 -0.02
N VAL A 455 -21.46 0.88 0.00
CA VAL A 455 -22.25 1.09 1.23
C VAL A 455 -22.38 -0.23 2.02
N SER A 456 -22.67 -1.33 1.33
CA SER A 456 -22.81 -2.66 1.93
C SER A 456 -21.51 -3.18 2.57
N LYS A 457 -20.34 -2.91 1.96
CA LYS A 457 -19.02 -3.19 2.56
C LYS A 457 -18.73 -2.30 3.77
N GLY A 458 -19.10 -1.02 3.70
CA GLY A 458 -18.91 -0.07 4.78
C GLY A 458 -19.66 -0.48 6.06
N LEU A 459 -20.91 -0.93 5.93
CA LEU A 459 -21.68 -1.47 7.05
C LEU A 459 -20.99 -2.69 7.71
N GLU A 460 -20.43 -3.62 6.94
CA GLU A 460 -19.67 -4.74 7.53
C GLU A 460 -18.41 -4.27 8.27
N SER A 461 -17.74 -3.22 7.79
CA SER A 461 -16.60 -2.60 8.49
C SER A 461 -17.03 -2.04 9.85
N LEU A 462 -18.07 -1.20 9.86
CA LEU A 462 -18.66 -0.60 11.05
C LEU A 462 -19.18 -1.67 12.04
N ARG A 463 -19.82 -2.74 11.54
CA ARG A 463 -20.29 -3.86 12.37
C ARG A 463 -19.15 -4.53 13.12
N ARG A 464 -18.02 -4.79 12.45
CA ARG A 464 -16.83 -5.40 13.06
C ARG A 464 -16.22 -4.47 14.11
N TYR A 465 -16.15 -3.17 13.84
CA TYR A 465 -15.67 -2.18 14.79
C TYR A 465 -16.51 -2.16 16.08
N LEU A 466 -17.84 -2.03 15.94
CA LEU A 466 -18.77 -1.96 17.08
C LEU A 466 -18.78 -3.25 17.93
N GLU A 467 -18.76 -4.43 17.31
CA GLU A 467 -18.67 -5.70 18.07
C GLU A 467 -17.30 -5.90 18.74
N THR A 468 -16.21 -5.45 18.13
CA THR A 468 -14.88 -5.54 18.74
C THR A 468 -14.83 -4.73 20.04
N ASN A 469 -15.34 -3.49 20.01
CA ASN A 469 -15.41 -2.63 21.19
C ASN A 469 -16.30 -3.23 22.29
N ARG A 470 -17.45 -3.81 21.93
CA ARG A 470 -18.37 -4.45 22.89
C ARG A 470 -17.79 -5.70 23.57
N ILE A 471 -17.05 -6.51 22.81
CA ILE A 471 -16.37 -7.70 23.35
C ILE A 471 -15.27 -7.30 24.33
N GLN A 472 -14.56 -6.19 24.06
CA GLN A 472 -13.65 -5.56 25.02
C GLN A 472 -14.44 -5.18 26.29
N GLU A 473 -15.44 -4.30 26.21
CA GLU A 473 -16.22 -3.85 27.40
C GLU A 473 -16.74 -5.00 28.30
N GLN A 474 -17.22 -6.10 27.71
CA GLN A 474 -17.65 -7.28 28.48
C GLN A 474 -16.50 -8.05 29.15
N LEU A 475 -15.38 -8.25 28.45
CA LEU A 475 -14.22 -8.99 28.97
C LEU A 475 -13.57 -8.25 30.14
N ASN A 476 -13.57 -6.92 30.09
CA ASN A 476 -13.16 -6.04 31.18
C ASN A 476 -14.18 -6.10 32.35
N ALA A 477 -15.49 -5.97 32.11
CA ALA A 477 -16.50 -6.02 33.17
C ALA A 477 -16.51 -7.34 33.96
N LEU A 478 -16.16 -8.47 33.33
CA LEU A 478 -16.06 -9.77 33.98
C LEU A 478 -14.90 -9.90 34.98
N LYS A 479 -13.92 -8.99 34.98
CA LYS A 479 -12.81 -9.01 35.95
C LYS A 479 -13.25 -8.61 37.37
N SER A 480 -14.22 -7.70 37.51
CA SER A 480 -14.52 -7.04 38.80
C SER A 480 -15.44 -7.83 39.75
N SER A 481 -16.21 -8.83 39.28
CA SER A 481 -17.21 -9.51 40.11
C SER A 481 -16.69 -10.79 40.78
N LYS A 482 -15.92 -10.69 41.87
CA LYS A 482 -15.23 -11.87 42.46
C LYS A 482 -15.24 -12.04 43.98
N PHE A 483 -16.31 -11.63 44.68
CA PHE A 483 -16.36 -11.61 46.16
C PHE A 483 -17.26 -12.66 46.86
N SER A 484 -17.93 -13.58 46.14
CA SER A 484 -18.92 -14.51 46.73
C SER A 484 -18.42 -15.94 47.00
N ALA A 485 -17.13 -16.25 46.79
CA ALA A 485 -16.65 -17.63 46.67
C ALA A 485 -15.86 -18.18 47.89
N LEU A 486 -15.29 -17.34 48.75
CA LEU A 486 -14.22 -17.72 49.68
C LEU A 486 -14.59 -18.85 50.68
N SER A 487 -15.84 -18.92 51.14
CA SER A 487 -16.26 -19.92 52.15
C SER A 487 -16.37 -21.36 51.61
N PHE A 488 -16.45 -21.55 50.27
CA PHE A 488 -16.54 -22.88 49.65
C PHE A 488 -15.18 -23.42 49.18
N ALA A 489 -14.18 -22.54 49.07
CA ALA A 489 -12.89 -22.83 48.45
C ALA A 489 -12.05 -23.86 49.25
N TYR A 490 -12.03 -23.77 50.59
CA TYR A 490 -11.13 -24.61 51.41
C TYR A 490 -11.47 -26.11 51.35
N ASP A 491 -12.75 -26.47 51.44
CA ASP A 491 -13.17 -27.88 51.34
C ASP A 491 -12.95 -28.43 49.92
N THR A 492 -12.99 -27.58 48.89
CA THR A 492 -12.77 -27.97 47.48
C THR A 492 -11.32 -28.01 47.03
N LEU A 493 -10.36 -27.47 47.79
CA LEU A 493 -8.92 -27.61 47.49
C LEU A 493 -8.52 -29.10 47.40
N ASP A 494 -7.68 -29.44 46.43
CA ASP A 494 -7.15 -30.80 46.28
C ASP A 494 -6.01 -31.10 47.30
N PRO A 495 -5.47 -32.34 47.35
CA PRO A 495 -4.41 -32.69 48.30
C PRO A 495 -3.11 -31.89 48.15
N ASP A 496 -2.74 -31.48 46.93
CA ASP A 496 -1.53 -30.70 46.67
C ASP A 496 -1.74 -29.22 46.99
N GLU A 497 -2.94 -28.68 46.71
CA GLU A 497 -3.33 -27.33 47.13
C GLU A 497 -3.40 -27.20 48.66
N LYS A 498 -3.87 -28.23 49.37
CA LYS A 498 -3.85 -28.28 50.85
C LYS A 498 -2.42 -28.36 51.41
N ALA A 499 -1.52 -29.12 50.77
CA ALA A 499 -0.11 -29.14 51.15
C ALA A 499 0.59 -27.79 50.95
N ASP A 500 0.27 -27.06 49.87
CA ASP A 500 0.82 -25.71 49.64
C ASP A 500 0.20 -24.65 50.58
N TYR A 501 -1.06 -24.79 50.98
CA TYR A 501 -1.68 -23.95 52.02
C TYR A 501 -0.97 -24.09 53.37
N GLU A 502 -0.71 -25.33 53.83
CA GLU A 502 0.05 -25.59 55.06
C GLU A 502 1.52 -25.14 54.96
N LEU A 503 2.13 -25.24 53.77
CA LEU A 503 3.48 -24.74 53.53
C LEU A 503 3.53 -23.21 53.54
N VAL A 504 2.51 -22.50 53.05
CA VAL A 504 2.40 -21.04 53.20
C VAL A 504 2.26 -20.64 54.67
N THR A 505 1.49 -21.37 55.48
CA THR A 505 1.44 -21.10 56.93
C THR A 505 2.83 -21.18 57.57
N ARG A 506 3.62 -22.21 57.23
CA ARG A 506 5.02 -22.35 57.69
C ARG A 506 5.94 -21.24 57.19
N ILE A 507 5.74 -20.75 55.96
CA ILE A 507 6.51 -19.63 55.39
C ILE A 507 6.23 -18.33 56.15
N LEU A 508 4.96 -18.04 56.45
CA LEU A 508 4.53 -16.86 57.21
C LEU A 508 5.04 -16.91 58.65
N ASP A 509 4.87 -18.05 59.34
CA ASP A 509 5.32 -18.21 60.74
C ASP A 509 6.83 -18.16 60.91
N GLY A 510 7.59 -18.66 59.92
CA GLY A 510 9.05 -18.68 59.96
C GLY A 510 9.75 -17.47 59.34
N ASN A 511 9.00 -16.51 58.77
CA ASN A 511 9.54 -15.43 57.91
C ASN A 511 10.46 -15.97 56.79
N LEU A 512 10.06 -17.09 56.15
CA LEU A 512 10.87 -17.82 55.17
C LEU A 512 10.80 -17.18 53.77
N PHE A 513 11.19 -15.91 53.69
CA PHE A 513 11.20 -15.15 52.44
C PHE A 513 12.63 -14.82 52.00
N LYS A 514 12.89 -15.04 50.70
CA LYS A 514 14.06 -14.54 49.98
C LYS A 514 13.61 -13.58 48.89
N TYR A 515 14.49 -12.66 48.52
CA TYR A 515 14.19 -11.61 47.55
C TYR A 515 15.21 -11.63 46.42
N LYS A 516 14.73 -11.43 45.19
CA LYS A 516 15.56 -11.22 44.00
C LYS A 516 15.35 -9.80 43.49
N PHE A 517 16.41 -9.23 42.93
CA PHE A 517 16.47 -7.88 42.38
C PHE A 517 16.49 -7.97 40.86
N GLN A 518 15.56 -7.31 40.17
CA GLN A 518 15.58 -7.21 38.69
C GLN A 518 15.91 -5.78 38.28
N PRO A 519 16.90 -5.53 37.42
CA PRO A 519 17.27 -4.18 37.02
C PRO A 519 16.22 -3.55 36.10
N ILE A 520 15.87 -2.31 36.41
CA ILE A 520 15.13 -1.36 35.58
C ILE A 520 16.16 -0.40 34.97
N VAL A 521 16.16 -0.24 33.65
CA VAL A 521 17.16 0.57 32.93
C VAL A 521 16.58 1.80 32.26
N ASN A 522 17.42 2.83 32.13
CA ASN A 522 17.13 4.09 31.45
C ASN A 522 17.18 3.90 29.91
N THR A 523 16.20 4.43 29.19
CA THR A 523 16.13 4.32 27.72
C THR A 523 17.09 5.23 26.96
N VAL A 524 17.87 6.08 27.65
CA VAL A 524 18.88 6.96 27.03
C VAL A 524 20.21 6.22 26.78
N ASP A 525 20.70 5.47 27.76
CA ASP A 525 22.08 4.92 27.79
C ASP A 525 22.20 3.49 28.36
N GLY A 526 21.07 2.85 28.68
CA GLY A 526 21.02 1.54 29.31
C GLY A 526 21.59 1.49 30.73
N SER A 527 21.78 2.63 31.41
CA SER A 527 22.19 2.65 32.82
C SER A 527 21.09 2.08 33.73
N VAL A 528 21.49 1.39 34.82
CA VAL A 528 20.54 0.85 35.80
C VAL A 528 20.00 2.00 36.65
N PHE A 529 18.70 2.28 36.52
CA PHE A 529 18.01 3.35 37.23
C PHE A 529 17.46 2.89 38.59
N SER A 530 16.98 1.65 38.65
CA SER A 530 16.42 1.05 39.86
C SER A 530 16.40 -0.48 39.80
N TYR A 531 15.97 -1.12 40.87
CA TYR A 531 15.67 -2.55 40.89
C TYR A 531 14.29 -2.82 41.49
N GLU A 532 13.49 -3.69 40.88
CA GLU A 532 12.30 -4.27 41.51
C GLU A 532 12.67 -5.43 42.43
N VAL A 533 12.01 -5.53 43.58
CA VAL A 533 12.30 -6.52 44.62
C VAL A 533 11.23 -7.62 44.67
N LEU A 534 11.55 -8.73 44.02
CA LEU A 534 10.65 -9.84 43.78
C LEU A 534 10.76 -10.91 44.87
N MET A 535 9.74 -11.02 45.72
CA MET A 535 9.60 -12.02 46.80
C MET A 535 9.61 -13.46 46.26
N ARG A 536 10.26 -14.39 46.98
CA ARG A 536 10.29 -15.84 46.72
C ARG A 536 10.28 -16.62 48.05
N SER A 537 9.69 -17.82 48.05
CA SER A 537 9.71 -18.72 49.22
C SER A 537 11.09 -19.34 49.47
N ASP A 538 11.59 -19.29 50.71
CA ASP A 538 12.78 -20.02 51.15
C ASP A 538 12.42 -21.33 51.86
N ALA A 539 11.83 -22.26 51.12
CA ALA A 539 11.22 -23.47 51.67
C ALA A 539 11.57 -24.74 50.88
N GLU A 540 11.23 -25.89 51.45
CA GLU A 540 11.51 -27.25 50.93
C GLU A 540 10.97 -27.48 49.50
N ARG A 541 9.89 -26.79 49.14
CA ARG A 541 9.29 -26.68 47.80
C ARG A 541 9.15 -25.19 47.46
N SER A 542 9.48 -24.82 46.23
CA SER A 542 9.26 -23.45 45.72
C SER A 542 7.77 -23.24 45.40
N ILE A 543 7.14 -22.24 46.02
CA ILE A 543 5.75 -21.83 45.74
C ILE A 543 5.76 -20.53 44.91
N PRO A 544 4.95 -20.39 43.85
CA PRO A 544 4.80 -19.13 43.11
C PRO A 544 4.27 -17.99 44.00
N PRO A 545 4.79 -16.75 43.92
CA PRO A 545 4.39 -15.66 44.83
C PRO A 545 2.89 -15.38 44.88
N LEU A 546 2.20 -15.40 43.73
CA LEU A 546 0.74 -15.24 43.66
C LEU A 546 -0.04 -16.33 44.44
N ALA A 547 0.50 -17.55 44.53
CA ALA A 547 -0.10 -18.60 45.36
C ALA A 547 0.16 -18.38 46.86
N ILE A 548 1.31 -17.79 47.23
CA ILE A 548 1.58 -17.35 48.62
C ILE A 548 0.57 -16.27 49.03
N VAL A 549 0.38 -15.25 48.20
CA VAL A 549 -0.61 -14.18 48.45
C VAL A 549 -2.03 -14.76 48.53
N ARG A 550 -2.44 -15.62 47.57
CA ARG A 550 -3.74 -16.30 47.58
C ARG A 550 -4.02 -17.07 48.87
N TYR A 551 -3.06 -17.88 49.34
CA TYR A 551 -3.26 -18.66 50.56
C TYR A 551 -3.12 -17.83 51.84
N ALA A 552 -2.33 -16.76 51.84
CA ALA A 552 -2.27 -15.81 52.95
C ALA A 552 -3.57 -14.98 53.08
N ASP A 553 -4.21 -14.60 51.97
CA ASP A 553 -5.54 -14.00 51.95
C ASP A 553 -6.60 -14.95 52.53
N MET A 554 -6.63 -16.21 52.07
CA MET A 554 -7.48 -17.27 52.64
C MET A 554 -7.23 -17.51 54.15
N GLN A 555 -6.04 -17.19 54.65
CA GLN A 555 -5.68 -17.28 56.07
C GLN A 555 -5.93 -15.96 56.85
N ASN A 556 -6.32 -14.88 56.17
CA ASN A 556 -6.41 -13.51 56.70
C ASN A 556 -5.07 -13.01 57.30
N ARG A 557 -3.96 -13.29 56.60
CA ARG A 557 -2.57 -13.04 57.02
C ARG A 557 -1.75 -12.20 56.03
N LEU A 558 -2.38 -11.45 55.12
CA LEU A 558 -1.66 -10.55 54.20
C LEU A 558 -0.74 -9.56 54.92
N VAL A 559 -1.11 -9.12 56.14
CA VAL A 559 -0.27 -8.26 57.00
C VAL A 559 1.07 -8.89 57.41
N ASP A 560 1.18 -10.22 57.46
CA ASP A 560 2.47 -10.89 57.68
C ASP A 560 3.37 -10.81 56.45
N ILE A 561 2.81 -10.87 55.23
CA ILE A 561 3.57 -10.66 53.98
C ILE A 561 4.04 -9.20 53.89
N GLU A 562 3.15 -8.25 54.14
CA GLU A 562 3.43 -6.81 54.09
C GLU A 562 4.57 -6.44 55.07
N ARG A 563 4.42 -6.84 56.34
CA ARG A 563 5.44 -6.61 57.38
C ARG A 563 6.76 -7.25 57.00
N SER A 564 6.76 -8.53 56.62
CA SER A 564 7.99 -9.24 56.27
C SER A 564 8.69 -8.63 55.04
N THR A 565 7.93 -8.21 54.03
CA THR A 565 8.48 -7.58 52.82
C THR A 565 9.17 -6.27 53.15
N PHE A 566 8.49 -5.33 53.82
CA PHE A 566 9.12 -4.05 54.18
C PHE A 566 10.31 -4.23 55.13
N MET A 567 10.21 -5.07 56.18
CA MET A 567 11.32 -5.28 57.12
C MET A 567 12.54 -5.92 56.45
N ASN A 568 12.35 -7.05 55.79
CA ASN A 568 13.45 -7.83 55.21
C ASN A 568 14.13 -7.04 54.08
N VAL A 569 13.35 -6.40 53.20
CA VAL A 569 13.89 -5.67 52.05
C VAL A 569 14.64 -4.42 52.49
N LEU A 570 14.08 -3.61 53.39
CA LEU A 570 14.76 -2.39 53.85
C LEU A 570 16.03 -2.70 54.65
N GLU A 571 16.07 -3.81 55.40
CA GLU A 571 17.33 -4.28 56.02
C GLU A 571 18.36 -4.73 54.98
N ILE A 572 17.97 -5.49 53.95
CA ILE A 572 18.88 -5.90 52.86
C ILE A 572 19.42 -4.67 52.10
N VAL A 573 18.57 -3.69 51.81
CA VAL A 573 18.92 -2.46 51.09
C VAL A 573 19.88 -1.60 51.92
N LYS A 574 19.60 -1.40 53.23
CA LYS A 574 20.49 -0.72 54.18
C LYS A 574 21.87 -1.38 54.25
N ASN A 575 21.92 -2.71 54.30
CA ASN A 575 23.17 -3.49 54.31
C ASN A 575 23.88 -3.56 52.94
N LYS A 576 23.26 -3.08 51.86
CA LYS A 576 23.83 -3.00 50.51
C LYS A 576 23.95 -1.56 49.98
N ALA A 577 23.81 -0.54 50.82
CA ALA A 577 23.72 0.87 50.40
C ALA A 577 24.85 1.30 49.45
N ASP A 578 26.11 0.95 49.77
CA ASP A 578 27.29 1.26 48.95
C ASP A 578 27.26 0.63 47.53
N LYS A 579 26.49 -0.45 47.32
CA LYS A 579 26.32 -1.10 46.02
C LYS A 579 25.24 -0.49 45.14
N LEU A 580 24.33 0.32 45.70
CA LEU A 580 23.20 0.88 44.94
C LEU A 580 23.64 1.96 43.96
N ASN A 581 24.73 2.67 44.25
CA ASN A 581 25.29 3.74 43.41
C ASN A 581 24.24 4.82 42.99
N GLY A 582 23.24 5.06 43.84
CA GLY A 582 22.14 6.00 43.58
C GLY A 582 20.90 5.41 42.89
N ALA A 583 20.92 4.13 42.50
CA ALA A 583 19.75 3.45 41.96
C ALA A 583 18.65 3.26 43.02
N LYS A 584 17.38 3.41 42.60
CA LYS A 584 16.21 3.26 43.50
C LYS A 584 15.80 1.79 43.66
N ILE A 585 14.93 1.53 44.62
CA ILE A 585 14.41 0.20 44.94
C ILE A 585 12.87 0.25 44.92
N PHE A 586 12.26 -0.57 44.08
CA PHE A 586 10.83 -0.71 43.90
C PHE A 586 10.32 -1.89 44.74
N ILE A 587 9.31 -1.64 45.58
CA ILE A 587 8.75 -2.59 46.55
C ILE A 587 7.22 -2.63 46.39
N ASN A 588 6.72 -3.80 45.97
CA ASN A 588 5.29 -4.13 45.97
C ASN A 588 4.68 -4.01 47.37
N SER A 589 3.52 -3.33 47.47
CA SER A 589 2.71 -3.19 48.69
C SER A 589 1.28 -3.67 48.43
N ILE A 590 0.67 -4.36 49.41
CA ILE A 590 -0.65 -4.98 49.27
C ILE A 590 -1.76 -3.97 49.65
N PRO A 591 -2.66 -3.57 48.72
CA PRO A 591 -3.71 -2.59 49.00
C PRO A 591 -4.62 -2.97 50.18
N GLY A 592 -4.97 -1.97 51.00
CA GLY A 592 -5.84 -2.13 52.18
C GLY A 592 -5.20 -2.85 53.38
N VAL A 593 -3.92 -3.25 53.30
CA VAL A 593 -3.21 -3.91 54.40
C VAL A 593 -2.49 -2.89 55.26
N GLN A 594 -3.01 -2.61 56.46
CA GLN A 594 -2.39 -1.69 57.41
C GLN A 594 -1.46 -2.43 58.39
N LEU A 595 -0.21 -1.98 58.47
CA LEU A 595 0.74 -2.40 59.51
C LEU A 595 0.30 -1.89 60.89
N ALA A 596 0.59 -2.66 61.94
CA ALA A 596 0.43 -2.20 63.32
C ALA A 596 1.42 -1.06 63.65
N ASP A 597 1.03 -0.14 64.53
CA ASP A 597 1.80 1.09 64.79
C ASP A 597 3.28 0.83 65.19
N ASP A 598 3.54 -0.22 65.99
CA ASP A 598 4.89 -0.64 66.39
C ASP A 598 5.76 -1.16 65.23
N ASP A 599 5.16 -1.67 64.15
CA ASP A 599 5.88 -2.10 62.95
C ASP A 599 5.96 -0.97 61.93
N LEU A 600 4.90 -0.17 61.77
CA LEU A 600 4.90 1.04 60.95
C LEU A 600 6.01 2.02 61.40
N ALA A 601 6.19 2.22 62.71
CA ALA A 601 7.25 3.08 63.25
C ALA A 601 8.68 2.60 62.90
N LYS A 602 8.91 1.28 62.82
CA LYS A 602 10.21 0.73 62.38
C LYS A 602 10.39 0.92 60.87
N VAL A 603 9.32 0.78 60.07
CA VAL A 603 9.36 1.07 58.63
C VAL A 603 9.67 2.56 58.41
N GLU A 604 9.05 3.48 59.14
CA GLU A 604 9.38 4.91 59.09
C GLU A 604 10.87 5.18 59.43
N GLU A 605 11.46 4.51 60.45
CA GLU A 605 12.90 4.61 60.75
C GLU A 605 13.79 4.16 59.58
N TYR A 606 13.44 3.03 58.93
CA TYR A 606 14.16 2.55 57.76
C TYR A 606 13.98 3.46 56.54
N LEU A 607 12.81 4.06 56.33
CA LEU A 607 12.55 4.98 55.22
C LEU A 607 13.29 6.31 55.40
N ASP A 608 13.41 6.85 56.62
CA ASP A 608 14.27 8.01 56.89
C ASP A 608 15.74 7.72 56.53
N LEU A 609 16.27 6.55 56.93
CA LEU A 609 17.62 6.11 56.58
C LEU A 609 17.83 5.87 55.07
N LEU A 610 16.75 5.58 54.33
CA LEU A 610 16.75 5.29 52.89
C LEU A 610 15.98 6.35 52.09
N THR A 611 16.05 7.61 52.55
CA THR A 611 15.43 8.80 51.92
C THR A 611 15.68 8.84 50.40
N ASP A 612 14.61 8.95 49.61
CA ASP A 612 14.61 8.95 48.12
C ASP A 612 15.19 7.68 47.45
N THR A 613 15.57 6.64 48.20
CA THR A 613 15.96 5.34 47.63
C THR A 613 14.74 4.47 47.31
N VAL A 614 13.65 4.59 48.07
CA VAL A 614 12.50 3.65 48.00
C VAL A 614 11.36 4.19 47.13
N VAL A 615 10.78 3.30 46.34
CA VAL A 615 9.54 3.45 45.57
C VAL A 615 8.58 2.35 46.01
N VAL A 616 7.32 2.69 46.27
CA VAL A 616 6.26 1.72 46.61
C VAL A 616 5.38 1.50 45.39
N GLU A 617 5.20 0.24 44.98
CA GLU A 617 4.35 -0.18 43.87
C GLU A 617 2.95 -0.58 44.38
N LEU A 618 1.91 -0.14 43.66
CA LEU A 618 0.50 -0.40 43.94
C LEU A 618 -0.20 -0.84 42.63
N THR A 619 -1.00 -1.89 42.65
CA THR A 619 -1.67 -2.40 41.43
C THR A 619 -2.81 -1.49 40.94
N GLU A 620 -3.06 -1.45 39.62
CA GLU A 620 -4.13 -0.64 39.00
C GLU A 620 -5.53 -0.91 39.59
N GLU A 621 -5.82 -2.16 39.97
CA GLU A 621 -7.12 -2.63 40.49
C GLU A 621 -7.34 -2.33 41.99
N ALA A 622 -6.46 -1.58 42.65
CA ALA A 622 -6.54 -1.27 44.09
C ALA A 622 -7.73 -0.38 44.50
N GLU A 623 -8.79 -0.95 45.10
CA GLU A 623 -9.87 -0.16 45.71
C GLU A 623 -9.52 0.36 47.12
N MET A 624 -8.72 1.43 47.19
CA MET A 624 -8.46 2.18 48.44
C MET A 624 -9.47 3.32 48.66
N GLY A 625 -9.89 3.54 49.90
CA GLY A 625 -10.69 4.70 50.29
C GLY A 625 -9.85 5.99 50.38
N ASP A 626 -10.46 7.15 50.10
CA ASP A 626 -9.71 8.42 49.99
C ASP A 626 -8.98 8.83 51.29
N ASP A 627 -9.59 8.61 52.47
CA ASP A 627 -8.95 8.86 53.78
C ASP A 627 -7.71 7.97 54.02
N GLU A 628 -7.75 6.73 53.54
CA GLU A 628 -6.64 5.78 53.66
C GLU A 628 -5.52 6.11 52.68
N LEU A 629 -5.88 6.46 51.45
CA LEU A 629 -4.95 6.91 50.42
C LEU A 629 -4.22 8.19 50.83
N GLU A 630 -4.91 9.19 51.39
CA GLU A 630 -4.26 10.41 51.90
C GLU A 630 -3.42 10.13 53.16
N ARG A 631 -3.80 9.19 54.04
CA ARG A 631 -2.94 8.74 55.15
C ARG A 631 -1.64 8.12 54.62
N MET A 632 -1.72 7.22 53.64
CA MET A 632 -0.56 6.58 53.01
C MET A 632 0.34 7.62 52.32
N LYS A 633 -0.22 8.47 51.46
CA LYS A 633 0.50 9.57 50.80
C LYS A 633 1.20 10.48 51.80
N SER A 634 0.54 10.82 52.92
CA SER A 634 1.10 11.67 53.97
C SER A 634 2.34 11.05 54.64
N ILE A 635 2.34 9.73 54.85
CA ILE A 635 3.50 8.97 55.35
C ILE A 635 4.61 8.94 54.30
N LEU A 636 4.34 8.43 53.10
CA LEU A 636 5.35 8.28 52.04
C LEU A 636 6.01 9.63 51.68
N LYS A 637 5.22 10.70 51.60
CA LYS A 637 5.69 12.07 51.34
C LYS A 637 6.54 12.66 52.47
N ARG A 638 6.35 12.23 53.73
CA ARG A 638 7.20 12.63 54.87
C ARG A 638 8.64 12.15 54.69
N HIS A 639 8.81 10.90 54.29
CA HIS A 639 10.10 10.24 54.11
C HIS A 639 10.65 10.35 52.67
N LYS A 640 9.97 11.12 51.80
CA LYS A 640 10.27 11.29 50.37
C LYS A 640 10.26 9.98 49.58
N THR A 641 9.54 8.98 50.06
CA THR A 641 9.27 7.73 49.34
C THR A 641 8.41 8.03 48.12
N LYS A 642 8.72 7.38 47.01
CA LYS A 642 8.05 7.57 45.71
C LYS A 642 6.94 6.54 45.51
N ILE A 643 5.99 6.81 44.61
CA ILE A 643 4.89 5.89 44.28
C ILE A 643 4.98 5.45 42.83
N ALA A 644 4.75 4.16 42.57
CA ALA A 644 4.55 3.58 41.25
C ALA A 644 3.17 2.90 41.17
N VAL A 645 2.53 2.95 40.01
CA VAL A 645 1.34 2.13 39.71
C VAL A 645 1.74 0.97 38.80
N ASP A 646 1.28 -0.24 39.12
CA ASP A 646 1.66 -1.52 38.50
C ASP A 646 0.50 -2.20 37.76
N ASP A 647 0.83 -3.17 36.90
CA ASP A 647 -0.09 -3.88 35.98
C ASP A 647 -0.90 -2.95 35.04
N TYR A 648 -0.43 -1.72 34.78
CA TYR A 648 -1.24 -0.66 34.18
C TYR A 648 -1.64 -0.96 32.73
N GLY A 649 -2.95 -0.93 32.47
CA GLY A 649 -3.54 -1.24 31.18
C GLY A 649 -4.03 -2.68 31.03
N THR A 650 -3.94 -3.49 32.10
CA THR A 650 -4.65 -4.78 32.17
C THR A 650 -6.11 -4.60 32.58
N GLY A 651 -6.40 -3.60 33.41
CA GLY A 651 -7.72 -3.35 33.99
C GLY A 651 -8.58 -2.42 33.14
N TYR A 652 -9.77 -2.14 33.65
CA TYR A 652 -10.71 -1.15 33.08
C TYR A 652 -11.01 0.00 34.06
N SER A 653 -10.20 0.09 35.12
CA SER A 653 -10.30 1.09 36.15
C SER A 653 -9.65 2.40 35.69
N ASN A 654 -10.32 3.03 34.72
CA ASN A 654 -10.26 4.44 34.29
C ASN A 654 -9.12 5.30 34.87
N VAL A 655 -8.54 6.14 34.01
CA VAL A 655 -7.64 7.28 34.32
C VAL A 655 -7.94 8.01 35.64
N SER A 656 -9.20 8.07 36.08
CA SER A 656 -9.64 8.34 37.46
C SER A 656 -8.73 7.78 38.58
N ASN A 657 -8.37 6.49 38.58
CA ASN A 657 -7.50 5.92 39.62
C ASN A 657 -6.08 6.48 39.51
N LEU A 658 -5.52 6.57 38.31
CA LEU A 658 -4.20 7.18 38.08
C LEU A 658 -4.16 8.66 38.51
N LEU A 659 -5.26 9.41 38.32
CA LEU A 659 -5.45 10.78 38.81
C LEU A 659 -5.71 10.88 40.32
N ARG A 660 -6.29 9.85 40.96
CA ARG A 660 -6.42 9.77 42.43
C ARG A 660 -5.06 9.50 43.08
N TYR A 661 -4.22 8.66 42.47
CA TYR A 661 -2.88 8.37 42.97
C TYR A 661 -1.89 9.51 42.69
N MET A 662 -1.80 9.99 41.45
CA MET A 662 -0.71 10.82 40.93
C MET A 662 0.68 10.26 41.31
N PRO A 663 1.04 9.06 40.82
CA PRO A 663 2.31 8.42 41.11
C PRO A 663 3.47 9.14 40.39
N ASP A 664 4.70 8.80 40.78
CA ASP A 664 5.91 9.26 40.08
C ASP A 664 6.25 8.36 38.87
N TYR A 665 5.77 7.11 38.88
CA TYR A 665 6.00 6.10 37.84
C TYR A 665 4.72 5.31 37.50
N VAL A 666 4.62 4.84 36.26
CA VAL A 666 3.59 3.89 35.80
C VAL A 666 4.27 2.74 35.07
N LYS A 667 4.01 1.50 35.49
CA LYS A 667 4.49 0.27 34.86
C LYS A 667 3.43 -0.20 33.86
N ILE A 668 3.72 -0.04 32.57
CA ILE A 668 2.85 -0.47 31.46
C ILE A 668 3.02 -1.97 31.30
N ASP A 669 1.94 -2.72 31.51
CA ASP A 669 1.98 -4.18 31.60
C ASP A 669 2.50 -4.87 30.32
N ARG A 670 3.17 -6.00 30.55
CA ARG A 670 3.66 -6.94 29.55
C ARG A 670 2.60 -7.35 28.52
N THR A 671 1.31 -7.46 28.83
CA THR A 671 0.31 -7.81 27.80
C THR A 671 0.13 -6.72 26.75
N LEU A 672 0.47 -5.46 27.06
CA LEU A 672 0.53 -4.35 26.09
C LEU A 672 1.89 -4.27 25.38
N ILE A 673 2.99 -4.59 26.06
CA ILE A 673 4.34 -4.57 25.48
C ILE A 673 4.65 -5.81 24.61
N SER A 674 4.08 -6.97 24.93
CA SER A 674 4.32 -8.23 24.22
C SER A 674 3.78 -8.21 22.78
N GLU A 675 4.59 -8.63 21.81
CA GLU A 675 4.33 -8.54 20.36
C GLU A 675 4.07 -7.10 19.83
N ILE A 676 4.31 -6.03 20.61
CA ILE A 676 3.93 -4.65 20.26
C ILE A 676 4.46 -4.20 18.87
N GLN A 677 5.63 -4.67 18.47
CA GLN A 677 6.28 -4.40 17.16
C GLN A 677 5.40 -4.76 15.95
N ILE A 678 4.47 -5.72 16.08
CA ILE A 678 3.55 -6.17 15.01
C ILE A 678 2.07 -5.83 15.29
N LYS A 679 1.75 -5.03 16.31
CA LYS A 679 0.37 -4.67 16.68
C LYS A 679 0.19 -3.13 16.69
N PRO A 680 -0.17 -2.49 15.57
CA PRO A 680 -0.37 -1.04 15.51
C PRO A 680 -1.37 -0.49 16.54
N GLN A 681 -2.41 -1.24 16.91
CA GLN A 681 -3.33 -0.83 17.97
C GLN A 681 -2.64 -0.73 19.35
N LYS A 682 -1.76 -1.68 19.69
CA LYS A 682 -0.98 -1.63 20.94
C LYS A 682 0.00 -0.46 20.93
N GLN A 683 0.67 -0.23 19.80
CA GLN A 683 1.58 0.91 19.62
C GLN A 683 0.87 2.25 19.87
N HIS A 684 -0.31 2.44 19.26
CA HIS A 684 -1.10 3.65 19.50
C HIS A 684 -1.52 3.78 20.97
N PHE A 685 -2.04 2.72 21.58
CA PHE A 685 -2.54 2.76 22.96
C PHE A 685 -1.43 3.05 23.98
N VAL A 686 -0.28 2.38 23.85
CA VAL A 686 0.91 2.59 24.70
C VAL A 686 1.49 4.00 24.50
N LYS A 687 1.47 4.54 23.28
CA LYS A 687 1.91 5.93 23.03
C LYS A 687 1.02 6.96 23.71
N GLU A 688 -0.30 6.78 23.69
CA GLU A 688 -1.22 7.67 24.42
C GLU A 688 -1.00 7.58 25.94
N MET A 689 -0.75 6.38 26.48
CA MET A 689 -0.39 6.19 27.90
C MET A 689 0.90 6.93 28.27
N ILE A 690 1.97 6.78 27.47
CA ILE A 690 3.25 7.47 27.65
C ILE A 690 3.04 8.99 27.61
N SER A 691 2.30 9.49 26.62
CA SER A 691 2.00 10.92 26.45
C SER A 691 1.22 11.47 27.66
N PHE A 692 0.20 10.75 28.13
CA PHE A 692 -0.53 11.10 29.36
C PHE A 692 0.38 11.13 30.59
N CYS A 693 1.32 10.18 30.72
CA CYS A 693 2.27 10.18 31.81
C CYS A 693 3.14 11.45 31.77
N HIS A 694 3.71 11.76 30.61
CA HIS A 694 4.59 12.93 30.42
C HIS A 694 3.87 14.26 30.68
N ASP A 695 2.64 14.43 30.18
CA ASP A 695 1.81 15.62 30.43
C ASP A 695 1.51 15.84 31.92
N ASN A 696 1.49 14.77 32.72
CA ASN A 696 1.26 14.82 34.17
C ASN A 696 2.56 14.76 35.01
N GLY A 697 3.74 14.72 34.36
CA GLY A 697 5.05 14.65 35.04
C GLY A 697 5.42 13.27 35.60
N ILE A 698 4.72 12.23 35.16
CA ILE A 698 4.89 10.81 35.52
C ILE A 698 5.84 10.14 34.52
N ARG A 699 6.68 9.20 34.96
CA ARG A 699 7.55 8.41 34.08
C ARG A 699 6.92 7.07 33.68
N ALA A 700 7.00 6.71 32.41
CA ALA A 700 6.54 5.43 31.89
C ALA A 700 7.66 4.38 31.92
N LEU A 701 7.42 3.27 32.64
CA LEU A 701 8.19 2.03 32.58
C LEU A 701 7.48 1.06 31.64
N ALA A 702 8.16 0.55 30.60
CA ALA A 702 7.64 -0.58 29.83
C ALA A 702 8.14 -1.89 30.45
N GLU A 703 7.21 -2.75 30.90
CA GLU A 703 7.53 -4.03 31.52
C GLU A 703 7.45 -5.22 30.54
N GLY A 704 8.21 -6.27 30.84
CA GLY A 704 8.05 -7.59 30.23
C GLY A 704 8.74 -7.73 28.88
N VAL A 705 9.66 -6.83 28.53
CA VAL A 705 10.44 -6.85 27.29
C VAL A 705 11.32 -8.11 27.24
N GLU A 706 11.06 -9.00 26.27
CA GLU A 706 11.82 -10.25 26.07
C GLU A 706 12.55 -10.30 24.72
N THR A 707 12.29 -9.37 23.81
CA THR A 707 12.91 -9.30 22.48
C THR A 707 13.48 -7.92 22.15
N ALA A 708 14.42 -7.88 21.19
CA ALA A 708 15.02 -6.62 20.71
C ALA A 708 14.00 -5.74 19.98
N GLU A 709 13.02 -6.35 19.32
CA GLU A 709 11.96 -5.66 18.59
C GLU A 709 10.94 -5.01 19.54
N GLU A 710 10.61 -5.66 20.66
CA GLU A 710 9.84 -5.05 21.76
C GLU A 710 10.62 -3.91 22.42
N LEU A 711 11.92 -4.12 22.70
CA LEU A 711 12.83 -3.11 23.25
C LEU A 711 12.85 -1.85 22.39
N ARG A 712 13.14 -2.00 21.09
CA ARG A 712 13.14 -0.89 20.13
C ARG A 712 11.79 -0.19 20.08
N THR A 713 10.70 -0.96 20.02
CA THR A 713 9.36 -0.37 19.88
C THR A 713 8.97 0.42 21.13
N ALA A 714 9.25 -0.07 22.35
CA ALA A 714 9.01 0.68 23.58
C ALA A 714 9.76 2.02 23.63
N ILE A 715 11.04 2.04 23.18
CA ILE A 715 11.84 3.27 23.07
C ILE A 715 11.24 4.22 22.01
N MET A 716 10.88 3.71 20.83
CA MET A 716 10.30 4.51 19.73
C MET A 716 8.90 5.08 20.04
N LEU A 717 8.19 4.54 21.03
CA LEU A 717 6.94 5.10 21.55
C LEU A 717 7.15 6.10 22.70
N GLY A 718 8.39 6.23 23.20
CA GLY A 718 8.80 7.27 24.16
C GLY A 718 8.92 6.83 25.62
N ALA A 719 9.04 5.54 25.93
CA ALA A 719 9.18 5.07 27.32
C ALA A 719 10.45 5.64 27.99
N ASP A 720 10.35 6.03 29.28
CA ASP A 720 11.47 6.57 30.07
C ASP A 720 12.40 5.47 30.59
N LEU A 721 11.79 4.32 30.94
CA LEU A 721 12.44 3.21 31.62
C LEU A 721 11.98 1.88 30.99
N ILE A 722 12.82 0.84 31.05
CA ILE A 722 12.49 -0.51 30.57
C ILE A 722 12.91 -1.59 31.57
N GLN A 723 12.04 -2.59 31.73
CA GLN A 723 12.29 -3.81 32.51
C GLN A 723 11.85 -5.05 31.71
N GLY A 724 12.63 -6.12 31.79
CA GLY A 724 12.28 -7.40 31.17
C GLY A 724 13.47 -8.35 31.11
N PHE A 725 13.24 -9.59 30.69
CA PHE A 725 14.31 -10.59 30.62
C PHE A 725 15.36 -10.31 29.53
N TYR A 726 15.07 -9.38 28.60
CA TYR A 726 16.04 -8.89 27.62
C TYR A 726 17.07 -7.94 28.24
N THR A 727 16.64 -7.03 29.13
CA THR A 727 17.54 -6.09 29.82
C THR A 727 18.22 -6.73 31.04
N GLY A 728 17.49 -7.50 31.84
CA GLY A 728 18.07 -8.28 32.93
C GLY A 728 17.07 -9.18 33.66
N LYS A 729 17.53 -10.36 34.08
CA LYS A 729 16.71 -11.32 34.84
C LYS A 729 16.84 -11.08 36.36
N PRO A 730 15.81 -11.43 37.17
CA PRO A 730 15.88 -11.26 38.62
C PRO A 730 17.00 -12.10 39.25
N GLU A 731 17.91 -11.49 40.01
CA GLU A 731 19.01 -12.18 40.67
C GLU A 731 19.18 -11.87 42.17
N SER A 732 19.94 -12.71 42.88
CA SER A 732 20.07 -12.65 44.35
C SER A 732 21.00 -11.54 44.86
N ASP A 733 21.72 -10.86 43.97
CA ASP A 733 22.53 -9.68 44.29
C ASP A 733 22.35 -8.59 43.22
N LEU A 734 22.69 -7.36 43.57
CA LEU A 734 22.52 -6.19 42.71
C LEU A 734 23.52 -6.26 41.54
N ILE A 735 23.00 -6.21 40.30
CA ILE A 735 23.80 -6.20 39.06
C ILE A 735 23.99 -4.73 38.63
N PRO A 736 25.19 -4.16 38.72
CA PRO A 736 25.40 -2.72 38.53
C PRO A 736 25.30 -2.25 37.08
N GLU A 737 25.52 -3.13 36.11
CA GLU A 737 25.44 -2.84 34.67
C GLU A 737 24.80 -4.03 33.92
N ILE A 738 23.90 -3.73 32.98
CA ILE A 738 23.38 -4.73 32.02
C ILE A 738 24.38 -4.98 30.89
N SER A 739 24.12 -5.98 30.03
CA SER A 739 25.09 -6.36 28.99
C SER A 739 25.33 -5.24 27.96
N GLU A 740 26.60 -5.05 27.58
CA GLU A 740 27.05 -3.94 26.73
C GLU A 740 26.36 -3.90 25.36
N ASN A 741 26.03 -5.07 24.77
CA ASN A 741 25.26 -5.15 23.53
C ASN A 741 23.87 -4.50 23.68
N VAL A 742 23.16 -4.79 24.76
CA VAL A 742 21.82 -4.24 25.01
C VAL A 742 21.88 -2.75 25.37
N ARG A 743 22.92 -2.29 26.08
CA ARG A 743 23.16 -0.84 26.29
C ARG A 743 23.36 -0.10 24.98
N ARG A 744 24.13 -0.71 24.07
CA ARG A 744 24.37 -0.19 22.73
C ARG A 744 23.09 -0.13 21.91
N GLU A 745 22.30 -1.20 21.89
CA GLU A 745 20.99 -1.23 21.22
C GLU A 745 20.04 -0.15 21.76
N ILE A 746 19.93 0.00 23.09
CA ILE A 746 19.17 1.08 23.73
C ILE A 746 19.65 2.46 23.24
N SER A 747 20.96 2.69 23.21
CA SER A 747 21.55 3.96 22.77
C SER A 747 21.30 4.24 21.28
N GLU A 748 21.37 3.21 20.43
CA GLU A 748 21.11 3.31 18.99
C GLU A 748 19.61 3.56 18.70
N TYR A 749 18.70 2.92 19.44
CA TYR A 749 17.25 3.16 19.32
C TYR A 749 16.83 4.50 19.91
N HIS A 750 17.47 4.99 20.98
CA HIS A 750 17.24 6.33 21.51
C HIS A 750 17.65 7.42 20.52
N TYR A 751 18.74 7.20 19.78
CA TYR A 751 19.15 8.07 18.69
C TYR A 751 18.15 8.05 17.52
N GLU A 752 17.57 6.89 17.18
CA GLU A 752 16.49 6.81 16.18
C GLU A 752 15.25 7.60 16.63
N PHE A 753 14.81 7.43 17.89
CA PHE A 753 13.67 8.14 18.46
C PHE A 753 13.88 9.67 18.47
N THR A 754 15.01 10.13 19.01
CA THR A 754 15.31 11.57 19.14
C THR A 754 15.67 12.27 17.83
N SER A 755 16.07 11.52 16.78
CA SER A 755 16.22 12.06 15.42
C SER A 755 14.92 12.08 14.62
N GLY A 756 13.88 11.35 15.07
CA GLY A 756 12.54 11.36 14.48
C GLY A 756 12.41 10.57 13.16
N VAL A 757 13.40 9.74 12.82
CA VAL A 757 13.47 9.05 11.52
C VAL A 757 13.03 7.59 11.66
N VAL A 758 11.72 7.33 11.65
CA VAL A 758 11.19 5.97 11.54
C VAL A 758 11.45 5.43 10.13
N VAL A 759 12.46 4.58 9.99
CA VAL A 759 12.81 4.00 8.68
C VAL A 759 11.97 2.75 8.41
N GLN A 760 10.81 2.92 7.76
CA GLN A 760 10.06 1.79 7.22
C GLN A 760 10.74 1.27 5.96
N LYS A 761 11.14 0.00 5.97
CA LYS A 761 11.90 -0.67 4.91
C LYS A 761 11.00 -1.55 4.03
N TYR A 762 10.88 -1.19 2.75
CA TYR A 762 10.23 -2.01 1.73
C TYR A 762 11.23 -3.01 1.14
N ILE A 763 10.97 -4.31 1.27
CA ILE A 763 11.83 -5.37 0.68
C ILE A 763 11.38 -5.62 -0.77
N ALA A 764 12.23 -5.25 -1.72
CA ALA A 764 11.96 -5.36 -3.15
C ALA A 764 12.29 -6.77 -3.70
N GLY A 765 11.68 -7.12 -4.84
CA GLY A 765 11.86 -8.43 -5.49
C GLY A 765 10.65 -9.38 -5.39
N LYS A 766 9.58 -9.00 -4.69
CA LYS A 766 8.25 -9.66 -4.80
C LYS A 766 7.56 -9.30 -6.12
N THR A 767 7.75 -8.07 -6.60
CA THR A 767 7.37 -7.55 -7.92
C THR A 767 8.62 -7.05 -8.64
N ASN A 768 8.56 -6.99 -9.98
CA ASN A 768 9.60 -6.40 -10.82
C ASN A 768 9.47 -4.88 -10.99
N ARG A 769 8.33 -4.27 -10.59
CA ARG A 769 8.12 -2.81 -10.56
C ARG A 769 7.71 -2.35 -9.17
N VAL A 770 8.24 -1.19 -8.76
CA VAL A 770 8.06 -0.56 -7.45
C VAL A 770 7.72 0.92 -7.68
N SER A 771 6.59 1.38 -7.13
CA SER A 771 6.11 2.76 -7.31
C SER A 771 6.49 3.63 -6.12
N LEU A 772 7.32 4.65 -6.34
CA LEU A 772 7.65 5.63 -5.29
C LEU A 772 6.38 6.33 -4.75
N SER A 773 5.42 6.61 -5.63
CA SER A 773 4.14 7.23 -5.25
C SER A 773 3.27 6.36 -4.34
N ALA A 774 3.42 5.04 -4.39
CA ALA A 774 2.76 4.11 -3.46
C ALA A 774 3.52 4.04 -2.13
N LEU A 775 4.85 3.87 -2.19
CA LEU A 775 5.70 3.79 -1.00
C LEU A 775 5.59 5.03 -0.10
N ILE A 776 5.53 6.23 -0.68
CA ILE A 776 5.31 7.48 0.06
C ILE A 776 3.96 7.49 0.79
N LYS A 777 2.88 7.00 0.16
CA LYS A 777 1.55 6.90 0.79
C LYS A 777 1.52 5.87 1.92
N GLU A 778 2.29 4.80 1.79
CA GLU A 778 2.43 3.74 2.80
C GLU A 778 3.46 4.09 3.90
N ASN A 779 4.09 5.27 3.83
CA ASN A 779 5.15 5.77 4.73
C ASN A 779 6.48 4.97 4.70
N PHE A 780 6.75 4.23 3.64
CA PHE A 780 8.07 3.63 3.39
C PHE A 780 9.10 4.70 3.02
N SER A 781 10.27 4.63 3.65
CA SER A 781 11.40 5.56 3.47
C SER A 781 12.69 4.87 3.00
N GLU A 782 12.72 3.55 2.90
CA GLU A 782 13.84 2.80 2.31
C GLU A 782 13.37 1.64 1.45
N ILE A 783 13.97 1.46 0.28
CA ILE A 783 13.82 0.31 -0.61
C ILE A 783 15.06 -0.58 -0.43
N VAL A 784 14.88 -1.78 0.12
CA VAL A 784 15.96 -2.76 0.30
C VAL A 784 15.92 -3.79 -0.83
N VAL A 785 17.00 -3.86 -1.60
CA VAL A 785 17.20 -4.79 -2.72
C VAL A 785 18.21 -5.87 -2.30
N GLY A 786 17.95 -7.14 -2.63
CA GLY A 786 18.86 -8.25 -2.31
C GLY A 786 18.55 -9.03 -1.04
N ARG A 787 17.51 -8.66 -0.28
CA ARG A 787 17.17 -9.26 1.01
C ARG A 787 16.09 -10.35 0.88
N GLY A 788 16.40 -11.56 1.34
CA GLY A 788 15.46 -12.69 1.40
C GLY A 788 15.25 -13.40 0.06
N GLU A 789 14.20 -14.22 -0.04
CA GLU A 789 13.84 -14.91 -1.30
C GLU A 789 13.20 -13.94 -2.29
N MET A 790 14.00 -13.50 -3.27
CA MET A 790 13.56 -12.64 -4.37
C MET A 790 12.98 -13.48 -5.52
N ILE A 791 11.75 -13.17 -5.94
CA ILE A 791 11.12 -13.75 -7.14
C ILE A 791 11.71 -13.10 -8.39
N TYR A 792 11.83 -11.76 -8.37
CA TYR A 792 12.40 -10.95 -9.43
C TYR A 792 13.75 -10.37 -8.99
N LYS A 793 14.81 -10.65 -9.74
CA LYS A 793 16.14 -10.05 -9.51
C LYS A 793 16.26 -8.65 -10.10
N ASP A 794 15.69 -8.44 -11.28
CA ASP A 794 15.69 -7.17 -11.96
C ASP A 794 14.46 -6.35 -11.55
N ILE A 795 14.68 -5.09 -11.16
CA ILE A 795 13.67 -4.25 -10.48
C ILE A 795 13.65 -2.86 -11.12
N THR A 796 12.45 -2.35 -11.43
CA THR A 796 12.25 -0.95 -11.85
C THR A 796 11.61 -0.15 -10.73
N VAL A 797 12.31 0.87 -10.23
CA VAL A 797 11.79 1.89 -9.32
C VAL A 797 11.33 3.06 -10.17
N TYR A 798 10.02 3.36 -10.16
CA TYR A 798 9.43 4.41 -10.98
C TYR A 798 8.74 5.48 -10.14
N GLY A 799 8.88 6.74 -10.59
CA GLY A 799 8.29 7.92 -9.97
C GLY A 799 7.36 8.68 -10.91
N ALA A 800 6.97 9.89 -10.48
CA ALA A 800 6.29 10.87 -11.32
C ALA A 800 7.21 12.10 -11.47
N PRO A 801 7.39 12.67 -12.67
CA PRO A 801 8.24 13.85 -12.88
C PRO A 801 7.91 14.99 -11.91
N GLY A 802 8.91 15.43 -11.14
CA GLY A 802 8.76 16.49 -10.14
C GLY A 802 8.30 16.06 -8.74
N LEU A 803 7.92 14.79 -8.52
CA LEU A 803 7.60 14.25 -7.19
C LEU A 803 8.89 14.01 -6.39
N ASN A 804 9.22 14.92 -5.47
CA ASN A 804 10.29 14.67 -4.50
C ASN A 804 9.87 13.57 -3.52
N SER A 805 10.74 12.59 -3.27
CA SER A 805 10.56 11.54 -2.29
C SER A 805 11.70 11.51 -1.27
N ASN A 806 11.38 11.23 -0.02
CA ASN A 806 12.35 10.96 1.05
C ASN A 806 12.56 9.45 1.16
N VAL A 807 12.87 8.82 0.02
CA VAL A 807 13.04 7.37 -0.10
C VAL A 807 14.48 7.07 -0.52
N HIS A 808 15.16 6.24 0.26
CA HIS A 808 16.52 5.77 0.02
C HIS A 808 16.49 4.39 -0.66
N ILE A 809 17.53 4.02 -1.40
CA ILE A 809 17.67 2.67 -1.98
C ILE A 809 18.93 1.99 -1.41
N THR A 810 18.77 0.89 -0.70
CA THR A 810 19.87 0.11 -0.11
C THR A 810 19.99 -1.23 -0.84
N VAL A 811 21.17 -1.54 -1.37
CA VAL A 811 21.44 -2.82 -2.04
C VAL A 811 22.32 -3.68 -1.13
N GLU A 812 21.78 -4.81 -0.67
CA GLU A 812 22.43 -5.74 0.25
C GLU A 812 23.74 -6.33 -0.33
N PRO A 813 24.75 -6.66 0.51
CA PRO A 813 26.00 -7.25 0.08
C PRO A 813 25.82 -8.51 -0.78
N GLY A 814 26.59 -8.60 -1.87
CA GLY A 814 26.59 -9.75 -2.79
C GLY A 814 25.42 -9.85 -3.77
N TYR A 815 24.44 -8.93 -3.74
CA TYR A 815 23.35 -8.91 -4.72
C TYR A 815 23.87 -8.71 -6.16
N LYS A 816 23.20 -9.35 -7.13
CA LYS A 816 23.49 -9.23 -8.57
C LYS A 816 22.21 -9.13 -9.40
N GLY A 817 22.08 -8.06 -10.18
CA GLY A 817 20.92 -7.80 -11.04
C GLY A 817 20.87 -6.37 -11.59
N ARG A 818 19.83 -6.07 -12.37
CA ARG A 818 19.57 -4.74 -12.95
C ARG A 818 18.56 -3.96 -12.10
N ILE A 819 18.87 -2.71 -11.80
CA ILE A 819 17.97 -1.76 -11.13
C ILE A 819 17.69 -0.61 -12.09
N THR A 820 16.46 -0.51 -12.60
CA THR A 820 16.03 0.58 -13.49
C THR A 820 15.44 1.72 -12.66
N LEU A 821 15.87 2.95 -12.93
CA LEU A 821 15.34 4.18 -12.35
C LEU A 821 14.55 4.92 -13.45
N GLU A 822 13.27 5.17 -13.19
CA GLU A 822 12.34 5.74 -14.18
C GLU A 822 11.63 6.98 -13.60
N ASN A 823 12.09 8.18 -13.98
CA ASN A 823 11.56 9.48 -13.54
C ASN A 823 11.50 9.68 -12.01
N ILE A 824 12.57 9.32 -11.28
CA ILE A 824 12.62 9.42 -9.81
C ILE A 824 13.18 10.76 -9.32
N SER A 825 12.81 11.19 -8.10
CA SER A 825 13.53 12.25 -7.38
C SER A 825 13.73 11.89 -5.92
N LEU A 826 14.93 11.48 -5.52
CA LEU A 826 15.26 11.06 -4.16
C LEU A 826 15.93 12.18 -3.34
N LEU A 827 15.71 12.19 -2.02
CA LEU A 827 16.32 13.12 -1.07
C LEU A 827 17.15 12.35 -0.03
N GLY A 828 18.45 12.62 0.02
CA GLY A 828 19.37 12.13 1.04
C GLY A 828 19.43 12.99 2.30
N ASP A 829 19.99 12.43 3.37
CA ASP A 829 20.26 13.14 4.62
C ASP A 829 21.70 12.89 5.13
N LYS A 830 21.95 12.93 6.45
CA LYS A 830 23.27 12.66 7.04
C LYS A 830 23.54 11.17 7.29
N ASN A 831 22.49 10.37 7.39
CA ASN A 831 22.53 8.97 7.80
C ASN A 831 22.40 8.05 6.59
N PHE A 832 21.59 8.45 5.61
CA PHE A 832 21.24 7.66 4.42
C PHE A 832 21.61 8.39 3.12
N GLN A 833 22.34 7.67 2.26
CA GLN A 833 22.58 8.08 0.88
C GLN A 833 21.30 7.91 0.05
N CYS A 834 21.22 8.51 -1.14
CA CYS A 834 20.08 8.30 -2.01
C CYS A 834 20.06 6.86 -2.55
N ILE A 835 21.23 6.32 -2.89
CA ILE A 835 21.44 4.92 -3.25
C ILE A 835 22.74 4.44 -2.60
N ASP A 836 22.72 3.34 -1.85
CA ASP A 836 23.91 2.70 -1.27
C ASP A 836 24.06 1.25 -1.77
N ILE A 837 25.26 0.87 -2.17
CA ILE A 837 25.58 -0.43 -2.77
C ILE A 837 26.62 -1.17 -1.92
N GLY A 838 26.15 -2.23 -1.28
CA GLY A 838 26.92 -3.05 -0.34
C GLY A 838 28.07 -3.85 -0.95
N GLU A 839 28.89 -4.43 -0.08
CA GLU A 839 30.12 -5.14 -0.47
C GLU A 839 29.84 -6.35 -1.37
N GLY A 840 30.71 -6.54 -2.38
CA GLY A 840 30.63 -7.65 -3.34
C GLY A 840 29.41 -7.64 -4.28
N ALA A 841 28.55 -6.63 -4.22
CA ALA A 841 27.41 -6.49 -5.12
C ALA A 841 27.87 -6.14 -6.56
N ASP A 842 27.06 -6.54 -7.54
CA ASP A 842 27.35 -6.44 -8.99
C ASP A 842 26.09 -5.90 -9.68
N VAL A 843 25.97 -4.58 -9.70
CA VAL A 843 24.72 -3.86 -10.01
C VAL A 843 24.82 -3.17 -11.36
N THR A 844 23.80 -3.35 -12.20
CA THR A 844 23.60 -2.48 -13.36
C THR A 844 22.45 -1.53 -13.11
N LEU A 845 22.76 -0.24 -12.97
CA LEU A 845 21.80 0.84 -12.79
C LEU A 845 21.38 1.38 -14.16
N VAL A 846 20.10 1.27 -14.51
CA VAL A 846 19.58 1.70 -15.82
C VAL A 846 18.81 2.99 -15.65
N LEU A 847 19.25 4.07 -16.30
CA LEU A 847 18.61 5.38 -16.23
C LEU A 847 17.59 5.54 -17.37
N SER A 848 16.36 5.91 -17.04
CA SER A 848 15.33 6.29 -18.02
C SER A 848 14.50 7.48 -17.54
N GLY A 849 14.10 8.35 -18.47
CA GLY A 849 13.46 9.64 -18.15
C GLY A 849 14.39 10.58 -17.39
N ASP A 850 13.82 11.53 -16.65
CA ASP A 850 14.59 12.54 -15.89
C ASP A 850 14.66 12.18 -14.40
N ASN A 851 15.87 11.86 -13.91
CA ASN A 851 16.10 11.40 -12.54
C ASN A 851 16.89 12.44 -11.73
N VAL A 852 16.56 12.60 -10.44
CA VAL A 852 17.18 13.62 -9.58
C VAL A 852 17.56 13.03 -8.21
N LEU A 853 18.78 13.29 -7.75
CA LEU A 853 19.24 12.95 -6.39
C LEU A 853 19.63 14.25 -5.67
N ARG A 854 19.19 14.42 -4.42
CA ARG A 854 19.39 15.66 -3.65
C ARG A 854 20.09 15.38 -2.32
N ASN A 855 20.91 16.34 -1.88
CA ASN A 855 21.79 16.33 -0.70
C ASN A 855 22.90 15.27 -0.67
N SER A 856 22.64 14.05 -1.15
CA SER A 856 23.58 12.93 -1.23
C SER A 856 23.54 12.24 -2.60
N GLY A 857 24.47 11.33 -2.84
CA GLY A 857 24.67 10.68 -4.14
C GLY A 857 24.40 9.17 -4.12
N ILE A 858 25.20 8.46 -4.93
CA ILE A 858 25.25 7.01 -5.04
C ILE A 858 26.57 6.52 -4.41
N THR A 859 26.50 5.67 -3.40
CA THR A 859 27.67 5.01 -2.81
C THR A 859 27.81 3.56 -3.27
N ALA A 860 29.07 3.12 -3.39
CA ALA A 860 29.51 1.84 -3.92
C ALA A 860 30.73 1.36 -3.13
N ALA A 861 30.51 0.35 -2.28
CA ALA A 861 31.51 -0.18 -1.35
C ALA A 861 32.76 -0.72 -2.09
N PRO A 862 33.94 -0.82 -1.43
CA PRO A 862 35.24 -1.07 -2.09
C PRO A 862 35.32 -2.34 -2.95
N THR A 863 34.51 -3.35 -2.65
CA THR A 863 34.46 -4.65 -3.34
C THR A 863 33.31 -4.78 -4.34
N SER A 864 32.47 -3.74 -4.48
CA SER A 864 31.33 -3.71 -5.39
C SER A 864 31.72 -3.35 -6.83
N ARG A 865 30.78 -3.62 -7.75
CA ARG A 865 30.77 -3.10 -9.12
C ARG A 865 29.43 -2.40 -9.38
N LEU A 866 29.52 -1.19 -9.93
CA LEU A 866 28.38 -0.42 -10.42
C LEU A 866 28.59 -0.11 -11.91
N THR A 867 27.71 -0.63 -12.76
CA THR A 867 27.59 -0.26 -14.17
C THR A 867 26.39 0.66 -14.34
N VAL A 868 26.52 1.79 -15.03
CA VAL A 868 25.44 2.74 -15.31
C VAL A 868 25.14 2.74 -16.81
N GLU A 869 23.92 2.34 -17.17
CA GLU A 869 23.44 2.21 -18.56
C GLU A 869 22.17 3.07 -18.79
N GLY A 870 21.69 3.15 -20.03
CA GLY A 870 20.39 3.73 -20.37
C GLY A 870 20.44 5.07 -21.11
N ASP A 871 19.28 5.63 -21.40
CA ASP A 871 19.08 6.87 -22.18
C ASP A 871 18.60 8.06 -21.35
N GLY A 872 18.17 7.83 -20.11
CA GLY A 872 17.70 8.86 -19.19
C GLY A 872 18.79 9.79 -18.67
N ASN A 873 18.34 10.93 -18.13
CA ASN A 873 19.19 11.90 -17.46
C ASN A 873 19.25 11.65 -15.95
N LEU A 874 20.33 12.09 -15.31
CA LEU A 874 20.53 12.05 -13.86
C LEU A 874 21.15 13.35 -13.37
N VAL A 875 20.49 14.04 -12.44
CA VAL A 875 20.97 15.30 -11.82
C VAL A 875 21.21 15.09 -10.33
N ILE A 876 22.45 15.21 -9.86
CA ILE A 876 22.84 15.05 -8.46
C ILE A 876 23.23 16.43 -7.88
N VAL A 877 22.57 16.86 -6.80
CA VAL A 877 22.85 18.15 -6.13
C VAL A 877 23.23 17.91 -4.67
N LEU A 878 24.50 18.13 -4.34
CA LEU A 878 25.12 17.80 -3.06
C LEU A 878 25.39 19.08 -2.25
N ASN A 879 24.96 19.10 -0.98
CA ASN A 879 25.00 20.30 -0.12
C ASN A 879 25.64 20.01 1.25
N SER A 880 26.43 18.94 1.38
CA SER A 880 27.01 18.47 2.63
C SER A 880 28.46 18.93 2.83
N LYS A 881 28.91 19.01 4.09
CA LYS A 881 30.31 19.37 4.43
C LYS A 881 31.33 18.48 3.69
N GLU A 882 31.02 17.19 3.62
CA GLU A 882 31.75 16.16 2.88
C GLU A 882 30.76 15.45 1.95
N PHE A 883 31.11 15.27 0.66
CA PHE A 883 30.18 14.74 -0.35
C PHE A 883 30.81 13.73 -1.32
N CYS A 884 29.96 12.84 -1.84
CA CYS A 884 30.20 11.98 -3.00
C CYS A 884 29.01 12.07 -3.96
N GLY A 885 29.26 12.16 -5.27
CA GLY A 885 28.22 12.08 -6.31
C GLY A 885 27.91 10.64 -6.74
N ILE A 886 28.91 9.94 -7.29
CA ILE A 886 28.82 8.51 -7.62
C ILE A 886 30.17 7.84 -7.29
N GLY A 887 30.19 6.94 -6.31
CA GLY A 887 31.41 6.23 -5.88
C GLY A 887 31.49 6.01 -4.38
N ASN A 888 32.38 6.68 -3.64
CA ASN A 888 32.39 6.57 -2.17
C ASN A 888 32.87 7.85 -1.47
N MET A 889 32.58 7.96 -0.17
CA MET A 889 32.87 9.13 0.65
C MET A 889 34.36 9.50 0.71
N PRO A 890 34.71 10.76 1.04
CA PRO A 890 36.10 11.25 1.07
C PRO A 890 37.11 10.48 1.93
N ASP A 891 36.65 9.62 2.83
CA ASP A 891 37.42 8.76 3.72
C ASP A 891 37.58 7.30 3.23
N LYS A 892 36.87 6.90 2.17
CA LYS A 892 36.70 5.49 1.75
C LYS A 892 37.09 5.23 0.29
N THR A 893 37.36 3.96 -0.02
CA THR A 893 37.66 3.49 -1.38
C THR A 893 36.36 3.21 -2.13
N SER A 894 36.27 3.62 -3.39
CA SER A 894 35.16 3.26 -4.29
C SER A 894 35.33 1.87 -4.88
N GLY A 895 34.22 1.17 -5.08
CA GLY A 895 34.14 0.02 -5.99
C GLY A 895 34.49 0.38 -7.44
N GLU A 896 34.39 -0.59 -8.34
CA GLU A 896 34.62 -0.37 -9.78
C GLU A 896 33.39 0.26 -10.45
N LEU A 897 33.55 1.49 -10.92
CA LEU A 897 32.50 2.28 -11.58
C LEU A 897 32.66 2.19 -13.10
N ILE A 898 31.58 1.86 -13.79
CA ILE A 898 31.50 1.70 -15.25
C ILE A 898 30.31 2.52 -15.76
N PHE A 899 30.49 3.31 -16.83
CA PHE A 899 29.45 4.16 -17.41
C PHE A 899 29.32 3.91 -18.91
N GLU A 900 28.16 3.40 -19.33
CA GLU A 900 27.77 2.97 -20.68
C GLU A 900 26.35 3.51 -21.01
N HIS A 901 26.06 4.75 -20.63
CA HIS A 901 24.79 5.45 -20.88
C HIS A 901 24.89 6.42 -22.08
N SER A 902 23.75 6.83 -22.64
CA SER A 902 23.66 7.81 -23.75
C SER A 902 23.07 9.17 -23.34
N GLY A 903 22.37 9.25 -22.20
CA GLY A 903 21.84 10.50 -21.63
C GLY A 903 22.88 11.40 -20.95
N THR A 904 22.43 12.36 -20.15
CA THR A 904 23.30 13.31 -19.41
C THR A 904 23.35 13.02 -17.92
N ILE A 905 24.55 12.95 -17.34
CA ILE A 905 24.80 12.96 -15.89
C ILE A 905 25.32 14.35 -15.48
N GLU A 906 24.58 15.07 -14.65
CA GLU A 906 24.98 16.34 -14.05
C GLU A 906 25.24 16.16 -12.54
N ILE A 907 26.35 16.68 -12.02
CA ILE A 907 26.70 16.64 -10.59
C ILE A 907 27.14 18.02 -10.12
N LYS A 908 26.49 18.54 -9.06
CA LYS A 908 26.72 19.85 -8.44
C LYS A 908 27.17 19.65 -7.00
N GLY A 909 28.46 19.83 -6.73
CA GLY A 909 29.10 19.56 -5.44
C GLY A 909 29.40 20.81 -4.61
N HIS A 910 28.56 21.13 -3.63
CA HIS A 910 28.76 22.24 -2.70
C HIS A 910 29.10 21.74 -1.30
N GLY A 911 30.28 22.12 -0.78
CA GLY A 911 30.76 21.59 0.51
C GLY A 911 32.13 22.11 0.91
N SER A 912 32.79 21.41 1.83
CA SER A 912 34.20 21.69 2.20
C SER A 912 35.17 20.74 1.49
N THR A 913 34.81 19.46 1.37
CA THR A 913 35.63 18.42 0.73
C THR A 913 34.72 17.49 -0.07
N GLY A 914 35.12 17.00 -1.25
CA GLY A 914 34.30 15.98 -1.93
C GLY A 914 34.80 15.44 -3.26
N VAL A 915 34.06 14.46 -3.78
CA VAL A 915 34.30 13.83 -5.09
C VAL A 915 33.00 13.82 -5.90
N CYS A 916 33.02 14.22 -7.17
CA CYS A 916 31.83 14.07 -8.04
C CYS A 916 31.69 12.62 -8.53
N ILE A 917 32.74 12.03 -9.12
CA ILE A 917 32.77 10.61 -9.53
C ILE A 917 34.06 9.94 -9.04
N GLY A 918 33.94 8.86 -8.26
CA GLY A 918 35.06 8.11 -7.66
C GLY A 918 35.02 8.12 -6.12
N GLY A 919 36.16 7.96 -5.45
CA GLY A 919 36.21 7.73 -4.01
C GLY A 919 37.40 8.36 -3.29
N GLY A 920 37.28 8.61 -1.98
CA GLY A 920 38.32 9.21 -1.15
C GLY A 920 39.69 8.56 -1.29
N THR A 921 39.84 7.32 -0.84
CA THR A 921 41.12 6.58 -0.78
C THR A 921 41.42 5.77 -2.05
N GLY A 922 40.79 6.10 -3.18
CA GLY A 922 41.03 5.48 -4.49
C GLY A 922 39.79 4.78 -5.07
N GLY A 923 39.97 4.17 -6.24
CA GLY A 923 38.93 3.40 -6.95
C GLY A 923 39.33 3.09 -8.40
N LYS A 924 38.36 2.64 -9.19
CA LYS A 924 38.50 2.52 -10.65
C LYS A 924 37.30 3.17 -11.32
N VAL A 925 37.54 4.09 -12.25
CA VAL A 925 36.48 4.76 -13.02
C VAL A 925 36.69 4.47 -14.49
N ARG A 926 35.65 3.94 -15.15
CA ARG A 926 35.61 3.67 -16.59
C ARG A 926 34.38 4.32 -17.20
N ILE A 927 34.57 5.16 -18.20
CA ILE A 927 33.49 5.88 -18.88
C ILE A 927 33.64 5.60 -20.38
N PHE A 928 32.59 5.11 -21.04
CA PHE A 928 32.65 4.66 -22.44
C PHE A 928 31.63 5.36 -23.37
N SER A 929 30.67 6.08 -22.81
CA SER A 929 29.70 6.90 -23.54
C SER A 929 29.01 7.91 -22.61
N GLY A 930 28.27 8.86 -23.21
CA GLY A 930 27.39 9.79 -22.50
C GLY A 930 27.94 11.21 -22.37
N GLN A 931 27.12 12.10 -21.78
CA GLN A 931 27.52 13.46 -21.44
C GLN A 931 27.61 13.67 -19.93
N PHE A 932 28.70 14.30 -19.48
CA PHE A 932 28.96 14.62 -18.08
C PHE A 932 29.08 16.13 -17.87
N LEU A 933 28.33 16.65 -16.92
CA LEU A 933 28.32 18.06 -16.50
C LEU A 933 28.67 18.13 -15.01
N LEU A 934 29.95 18.29 -14.69
CA LEU A 934 30.43 18.22 -13.31
C LEU A 934 30.79 19.62 -12.82
N SER A 935 30.33 20.01 -11.63
CA SER A 935 30.72 21.27 -11.03
C SER A 935 30.96 21.13 -9.53
N SER A 936 31.93 21.87 -9.00
CA SER A 936 32.11 21.98 -7.56
C SER A 936 32.53 23.38 -7.13
N ASN A 937 32.03 23.79 -5.96
CA ASN A 937 32.51 24.93 -5.21
C ASN A 937 32.78 24.44 -3.78
N SER A 938 34.05 24.20 -3.45
CA SER A 938 34.46 23.65 -2.15
C SER A 938 35.94 23.84 -1.86
N SER A 939 36.36 23.73 -0.60
CA SER A 939 37.79 23.90 -0.23
C SER A 939 38.71 22.84 -0.83
N LYS A 940 38.25 21.59 -1.04
CA LYS A 940 39.06 20.51 -1.63
C LYS A 940 38.23 19.52 -2.44
N ALA A 941 38.33 19.52 -3.77
CA ALA A 941 37.50 18.66 -4.63
C ALA A 941 38.25 17.90 -5.73
N VAL A 942 37.69 16.74 -6.11
CA VAL A 942 38.01 16.05 -7.36
C VAL A 942 36.73 15.79 -8.16
N CYS A 943 36.70 16.16 -9.44
CA CYS A 943 35.51 15.89 -10.26
C CYS A 943 35.48 14.44 -10.77
N ILE A 944 36.58 13.89 -11.29
CA ILE A 944 36.69 12.46 -11.62
C ILE A 944 37.99 11.86 -11.06
N GLY A 945 37.91 10.95 -10.09
CA GLY A 945 39.08 10.27 -9.52
C GLY A 945 39.02 10.08 -8.01
N SER A 946 40.03 10.57 -7.28
CA SER A 946 40.16 10.27 -5.84
C SER A 946 40.93 11.33 -5.04
N LEU A 947 40.44 11.68 -3.85
CA LEU A 947 41.04 12.74 -3.04
C LEU A 947 42.45 12.37 -2.52
N THR A 948 42.57 11.23 -1.84
CA THR A 948 43.79 10.88 -1.08
C THR A 948 44.57 9.70 -1.64
N GLY A 949 43.89 8.71 -2.21
CA GLY A 949 44.50 7.52 -2.83
C GLY A 949 44.62 7.63 -4.36
N ASP A 950 45.24 6.62 -4.98
CA ASP A 950 45.55 6.61 -6.42
C ASP A 950 44.30 6.64 -7.32
N ALA A 951 44.33 7.51 -8.33
CA ALA A 951 43.28 7.65 -9.33
C ALA A 951 43.60 6.83 -10.59
N ASN A 952 42.75 5.87 -10.92
CA ASN A 952 42.83 5.07 -12.14
C ASN A 952 41.56 5.30 -12.98
N VAL A 953 41.70 6.15 -14.00
CA VAL A 953 40.58 6.71 -14.77
C VAL A 953 40.76 6.40 -16.26
N LEU A 954 39.77 5.74 -16.86
CA LEU A 954 39.67 5.49 -18.29
C LEU A 954 38.40 6.16 -18.83
N ILE A 955 38.54 6.94 -19.90
CA ILE A 955 37.45 7.64 -20.56
C ILE A 955 37.57 7.40 -22.06
N ASP A 956 36.52 6.91 -22.70
CA ASP A 956 36.42 6.77 -24.15
C ASP A 956 35.09 7.35 -24.64
N SER A 957 35.10 8.08 -25.76
CA SER A 957 33.91 8.43 -26.56
C SER A 957 32.82 9.25 -25.82
N CYS A 958 33.24 10.08 -24.87
CA CYS A 958 32.35 10.93 -24.04
C CYS A 958 32.44 12.43 -24.37
N ASN A 959 31.44 13.18 -23.93
CA ASN A 959 31.49 14.64 -23.81
C ASN A 959 31.50 15.04 -22.32
N ILE A 960 32.54 15.74 -21.87
CA ILE A 960 32.76 16.08 -20.46
C ILE A 960 32.99 17.58 -20.33
N ILE A 961 32.22 18.22 -19.45
CA ILE A 961 32.35 19.63 -19.08
C ILE A 961 32.52 19.70 -17.55
N ILE A 962 33.55 20.41 -17.08
CA ILE A 962 33.88 20.54 -15.66
C ILE A 962 34.05 22.01 -15.26
N ASP A 963 33.29 22.48 -14.26
CA ASP A 963 33.41 23.81 -13.64
C ASP A 963 33.87 23.67 -12.18
N LEU A 964 35.18 23.79 -11.92
CA LEU A 964 35.81 23.48 -10.63
C LEU A 964 36.35 24.75 -9.93
N ASN A 965 35.67 25.21 -8.88
CA ASN A 965 36.14 26.27 -8.00
C ASN A 965 36.64 25.67 -6.67
N THR A 966 37.95 25.71 -6.41
CA THR A 966 38.51 25.05 -5.21
C THR A 966 39.89 25.56 -4.75
N ASN A 967 40.17 25.48 -3.45
CA ASN A 967 41.50 25.80 -2.93
C ASN A 967 42.51 24.69 -3.23
N GLU A 968 42.08 23.42 -3.32
CA GLU A 968 42.99 22.32 -3.65
C GLU A 968 42.26 21.17 -4.38
N GLY A 969 42.59 20.89 -5.64
CA GLY A 969 41.81 19.90 -6.37
C GLY A 969 42.32 19.46 -7.74
N ALA A 970 41.58 18.52 -8.33
CA ALA A 970 41.82 18.01 -9.68
C ALA A 970 40.51 17.87 -10.47
N ALA A 971 40.45 18.35 -11.72
CA ALA A 971 39.27 18.12 -12.55
C ALA A 971 39.17 16.63 -12.94
N ILE A 972 40.29 16.02 -13.32
CA ILE A 972 40.46 14.56 -13.44
C ILE A 972 41.77 14.13 -12.76
N GLY A 973 41.72 13.19 -11.82
CA GLY A 973 42.90 12.61 -11.16
C GLY A 973 42.83 12.63 -9.64
N SER A 974 43.85 13.17 -8.96
CA SER A 974 43.96 13.09 -7.50
C SER A 974 44.52 14.35 -6.83
N VAL A 975 44.34 14.47 -5.51
CA VAL A 975 44.98 15.53 -4.72
C VAL A 975 46.27 15.05 -4.06
N THR A 976 46.32 13.84 -3.48
CA THR A 976 47.57 13.31 -2.89
C THR A 976 48.00 11.93 -3.40
N GLY A 977 47.15 11.21 -4.12
CA GLY A 977 47.50 9.94 -4.77
C GLY A 977 48.20 10.14 -6.12
N ASN A 978 48.78 9.08 -6.65
CA ASN A 978 49.27 9.03 -8.02
C ASN A 978 48.07 9.06 -8.98
N THR A 979 48.30 9.46 -10.24
CA THR A 979 47.24 9.47 -11.27
C THR A 979 47.65 8.71 -12.51
N LYS A 980 46.79 7.79 -12.95
CA LYS A 980 46.80 7.21 -14.28
C LYS A 980 45.48 7.55 -14.99
N ALA A 981 45.56 8.44 -15.98
CA ALA A 981 44.43 8.85 -16.81
C ALA A 981 44.64 8.41 -18.27
N SER A 982 43.62 7.87 -18.90
CA SER A 982 43.60 7.54 -20.33
C SER A 982 42.30 8.04 -20.95
N ILE A 983 42.38 8.99 -21.89
CA ILE A 983 41.24 9.70 -22.47
C ILE A 983 41.25 9.55 -24.00
N THR A 984 40.21 8.97 -24.58
CA THR A 984 40.17 8.59 -26.00
C THR A 984 38.89 9.07 -26.67
N LYS A 985 38.95 9.58 -27.90
CA LYS A 985 37.74 9.97 -28.68
C LYS A 985 36.81 10.97 -27.96
N CYS A 986 37.31 11.79 -27.03
CA CYS A 986 36.50 12.63 -26.15
C CYS A 986 36.45 14.11 -26.56
N SER A 987 35.34 14.76 -26.20
CA SER A 987 35.25 16.22 -26.04
C SER A 987 35.41 16.55 -24.56
N PHE A 988 36.41 17.37 -24.21
CA PHE A 988 36.69 17.79 -22.84
C PHE A 988 36.74 19.32 -22.74
N ARG A 989 35.96 19.88 -21.83
CA ARG A 989 36.09 21.28 -21.39
C ARG A 989 36.27 21.33 -19.88
N ALA A 990 37.21 22.14 -19.40
CA ALA A 990 37.33 22.44 -17.99
C ALA A 990 37.55 23.95 -17.77
N GLN A 991 36.77 24.55 -16.88
CA GLN A 991 37.07 25.84 -16.27
C GLN A 991 37.44 25.60 -14.80
N CYS A 992 38.60 26.11 -14.35
CA CYS A 992 39.12 25.84 -13.00
C CYS A 992 39.66 27.10 -12.31
N ASP A 993 39.07 27.47 -11.17
CA ASP A 993 39.40 28.72 -10.46
C ASP A 993 39.80 28.44 -9.00
N GLY A 994 40.97 28.94 -8.54
CA GLY A 994 41.36 28.86 -7.12
C GLY A 994 42.86 28.82 -6.80
N SER A 995 43.29 27.95 -5.88
CA SER A 995 44.66 28.00 -5.32
C SER A 995 45.63 26.95 -5.87
N ASP A 996 45.60 25.70 -5.40
CA ASP A 996 46.47 24.59 -5.85
C ASP A 996 45.65 23.59 -6.70
N ILE A 997 45.50 23.83 -8.01
CA ILE A 997 44.58 23.05 -8.89
C ILE A 997 45.32 22.38 -10.05
N VAL A 998 44.92 21.14 -10.36
CA VAL A 998 45.31 20.44 -11.59
C VAL A 998 44.10 20.23 -12.52
N GLY A 999 44.28 20.44 -13.83
CA GLY A 999 43.28 20.02 -14.81
C GLY A 999 43.20 18.49 -14.88
N ILE A 1000 44.27 17.83 -15.36
CA ILE A 1000 44.33 16.37 -15.44
C ILE A 1000 45.65 15.85 -14.84
N GLY A 1001 45.60 15.21 -13.66
CA GLY A 1001 46.78 14.70 -12.95
C GLY A 1001 46.69 14.79 -11.42
N THR A 1002 47.79 15.12 -10.73
CA THR A 1002 47.84 15.15 -9.26
C THR A 1002 48.44 16.43 -8.65
N VAL A 1003 47.84 16.92 -7.56
CA VAL A 1003 48.37 18.09 -6.83
C VAL A 1003 49.65 17.76 -6.05
N ARG A 1004 49.67 16.62 -5.33
CA ARG A 1004 50.78 16.22 -4.44
C ARG A 1004 51.27 14.78 -4.58
N GLY A 1005 50.65 13.96 -5.43
CA GLY A 1005 51.12 12.59 -5.67
C GLY A 1005 52.51 12.54 -6.32
N GLU A 1006 53.25 11.46 -6.08
CA GLU A 1006 54.63 11.31 -6.55
C GLU A 1006 54.74 11.20 -8.08
N ASN A 1007 53.76 10.54 -8.72
CA ASN A 1007 53.80 10.22 -10.15
C ASN A 1007 52.46 10.48 -10.84
N THR A 1008 52.50 10.98 -12.06
CA THR A 1008 51.33 11.10 -12.94
C THR A 1008 51.65 10.64 -14.36
N HIS A 1009 50.79 9.77 -14.89
CA HIS A 1009 50.78 9.38 -16.29
C HIS A 1009 49.42 9.72 -16.92
N VAL A 1010 49.44 10.58 -17.94
CA VAL A 1010 48.26 10.98 -18.70
C VAL A 1010 48.48 10.63 -20.16
N SER A 1011 47.57 9.86 -20.73
CA SER A 1011 47.51 9.57 -22.16
C SER A 1011 46.22 10.10 -22.76
N VAL A 1012 46.30 10.80 -23.89
CA VAL A 1012 45.13 11.30 -24.63
C VAL A 1012 45.25 10.97 -26.12
N ASP A 1013 44.21 10.36 -26.72
CA ASP A 1013 44.16 10.11 -28.17
C ASP A 1013 42.82 10.56 -28.80
N ILE A 1014 42.88 11.01 -30.06
CA ILE A 1014 41.74 11.41 -30.93
C ILE A 1014 40.73 12.33 -30.19
N SER A 1015 41.20 13.26 -29.35
CA SER A 1015 40.31 14.07 -28.50
C SER A 1015 40.39 15.57 -28.80
N SER A 1016 39.41 16.33 -28.32
CA SER A 1016 39.37 17.79 -28.36
C SER A 1016 39.26 18.32 -26.93
N MET A 1017 40.20 19.18 -26.53
CA MET A 1017 40.34 19.64 -25.15
C MET A 1017 40.42 21.17 -25.11
N ASP A 1018 39.60 21.79 -24.27
CA ASP A 1018 39.67 23.22 -23.96
C ASP A 1018 39.70 23.45 -22.45
N ILE A 1019 40.85 23.87 -21.92
CA ILE A 1019 41.11 24.04 -20.49
C ILE A 1019 41.38 25.52 -20.20
N ASP A 1020 40.60 26.14 -19.32
CA ASP A 1020 40.78 27.52 -18.86
C ASP A 1020 40.98 27.52 -17.34
N MET A 1021 42.05 28.14 -16.83
CA MET A 1021 42.41 28.08 -15.40
C MET A 1021 42.92 29.42 -14.86
N SER A 1022 42.37 29.89 -13.74
CA SER A 1022 42.83 31.09 -13.04
C SER A 1022 43.10 30.85 -11.56
N GLY A 1023 44.15 31.47 -10.99
CA GLY A 1023 44.53 31.14 -9.62
C GLY A 1023 45.96 31.45 -9.17
N ILE A 1024 46.52 30.55 -8.34
CA ILE A 1024 47.86 30.69 -7.76
C ILE A 1024 48.82 29.64 -8.35
N SER A 1025 48.70 28.38 -7.94
CA SER A 1025 49.53 27.24 -8.35
C SER A 1025 48.69 26.32 -9.24
N LEU A 1026 48.96 26.28 -10.55
CA LEU A 1026 48.10 25.56 -11.49
C LEU A 1026 48.91 24.66 -12.41
N THR A 1027 48.43 23.44 -12.67
CA THR A 1027 48.96 22.57 -13.74
C THR A 1027 47.83 22.17 -14.68
N GLY A 1028 47.95 22.46 -15.98
CA GLY A 1028 46.94 22.03 -16.97
C GLY A 1028 46.85 20.50 -17.06
N ILE A 1029 47.98 19.85 -17.36
CA ILE A 1029 48.09 18.38 -17.39
C ILE A 1029 49.39 17.93 -16.69
N GLY A 1030 49.32 17.03 -15.70
CA GLY A 1030 50.48 16.47 -15.01
C GLY A 1030 50.44 16.55 -13.48
N ALA A 1031 51.58 16.34 -12.84
CA ALA A 1031 51.73 16.48 -11.39
C ALA A 1031 52.25 17.89 -11.04
N LEU A 1032 51.56 18.63 -10.17
CA LEU A 1032 51.99 19.97 -9.73
C LEU A 1032 53.29 19.92 -8.90
N ARG A 1033 53.52 18.84 -8.14
CA ARG A 1033 54.69 18.66 -7.26
C ARG A 1033 55.47 17.34 -7.48
N GLY A 1034 55.02 16.48 -8.40
CA GLY A 1034 55.58 15.15 -8.66
C GLY A 1034 56.13 14.97 -10.08
N SER A 1035 56.46 13.73 -10.46
CA SER A 1035 56.88 13.37 -11.81
C SER A 1035 55.68 13.36 -12.79
N THR A 1036 55.93 13.66 -14.05
CA THR A 1036 54.89 13.73 -15.10
C THR A 1036 55.34 12.99 -16.36
N ASN A 1037 54.52 12.05 -16.85
CA ASN A 1037 54.59 11.55 -18.24
C ASN A 1037 53.27 11.84 -18.97
N CYS A 1038 53.31 12.77 -19.92
CA CYS A 1038 52.16 13.20 -20.73
C CYS A 1038 52.34 12.77 -22.19
N GLU A 1039 51.43 11.93 -22.69
CA GLU A 1039 51.43 11.40 -24.06
C GLU A 1039 50.14 11.80 -24.78
N LEU A 1040 50.24 12.73 -25.73
CA LEU A 1040 49.14 13.26 -26.53
C LEU A 1040 49.28 12.78 -27.98
N THR A 1041 48.23 12.17 -28.53
CA THR A 1041 48.18 11.69 -29.92
C THR A 1041 46.89 12.15 -30.60
N SER A 1042 46.94 12.48 -31.89
CA SER A 1042 45.77 12.85 -32.73
C SER A 1042 44.83 13.93 -32.15
N THR A 1043 45.30 14.76 -31.22
CA THR A 1043 44.46 15.54 -30.28
C THR A 1043 44.59 17.04 -30.49
N VAL A 1044 43.47 17.76 -30.39
CA VAL A 1044 43.43 19.24 -30.37
C VAL A 1044 43.38 19.71 -28.92
N LEU A 1045 44.30 20.58 -28.52
CA LEU A 1045 44.44 21.05 -27.13
C LEU A 1045 44.59 22.57 -27.06
N LYS A 1046 43.56 23.26 -26.57
CA LYS A 1046 43.61 24.67 -26.15
C LYS A 1046 43.77 24.71 -24.63
N MET A 1047 44.75 25.49 -24.16
CA MET A 1047 44.92 25.80 -22.73
C MET A 1047 45.13 27.30 -22.53
N THR A 1048 44.37 27.87 -21.61
CA THR A 1048 44.48 29.27 -21.18
C THR A 1048 44.71 29.25 -19.67
N MET A 1049 45.78 29.89 -19.19
CA MET A 1049 46.18 29.79 -17.78
C MET A 1049 46.70 31.12 -17.26
N SER A 1050 46.22 31.54 -16.09
CA SER A 1050 46.61 32.79 -15.45
C SER A 1050 46.75 32.63 -13.94
N GLY A 1051 47.96 32.35 -13.48
CA GLY A 1051 48.26 32.24 -12.05
C GLY A 1051 49.73 32.44 -11.71
N VAL A 1052 49.99 32.83 -10.47
CA VAL A 1052 51.32 33.19 -9.93
C VAL A 1052 52.42 32.23 -10.40
N ASP A 1053 52.16 30.93 -10.23
CA ASP A 1053 53.07 29.83 -10.55
C ASP A 1053 52.35 28.76 -11.40
N SER A 1054 51.58 29.19 -12.42
CA SER A 1054 50.85 28.28 -13.32
C SER A 1054 51.69 27.69 -14.46
N LEU A 1055 51.54 26.41 -14.78
CA LEU A 1055 52.23 25.68 -15.85
C LEU A 1055 51.24 24.89 -16.73
N ALA A 1056 51.45 24.90 -18.04
CA ALA A 1056 50.63 24.17 -19.00
C ALA A 1056 50.72 22.66 -18.80
N VAL A 1057 51.94 22.11 -18.78
CA VAL A 1057 52.16 20.66 -18.60
C VAL A 1057 53.31 20.41 -17.63
N GLY A 1058 53.07 19.51 -16.67
CA GLY A 1058 53.94 19.27 -15.53
C GLY A 1058 53.84 20.34 -14.44
N GLY A 1059 54.71 20.21 -13.44
CA GLY A 1059 54.73 21.07 -12.25
C GLY A 1059 56.14 21.52 -11.90
N TYR A 1060 56.42 21.70 -10.61
CA TYR A 1060 57.73 22.16 -10.10
C TYR A 1060 58.84 21.10 -10.12
N SER A 1061 58.62 19.95 -10.80
CA SER A 1061 59.61 18.90 -10.98
C SER A 1061 60.18 18.92 -12.40
N ASP A 1062 61.51 18.89 -12.51
CA ASP A 1062 62.21 18.77 -13.78
C ASP A 1062 62.04 17.36 -14.41
N ASP A 1063 61.55 16.37 -13.64
CA ASP A 1063 61.15 15.03 -14.12
C ASP A 1063 59.78 15.06 -14.83
N THR A 1064 59.68 15.91 -15.85
CA THR A 1064 58.52 16.06 -16.74
C THR A 1064 58.87 15.59 -18.15
N PHE A 1065 58.06 14.67 -18.69
CA PHE A 1065 58.13 14.11 -20.03
C PHE A 1065 56.85 14.44 -20.81
N ILE A 1066 57.00 14.92 -22.04
CA ILE A 1066 55.92 15.41 -22.90
C ILE A 1066 56.14 14.90 -24.32
N ARG A 1067 55.18 14.11 -24.82
CA ARG A 1067 55.20 13.57 -26.19
C ARG A 1067 53.91 13.92 -26.91
N MET A 1068 54.01 14.65 -28.00
CA MET A 1068 52.89 15.13 -28.81
C MET A 1068 53.00 14.57 -30.22
N ASN A 1069 51.99 13.87 -30.73
CA ASN A 1069 52.03 13.17 -32.01
C ASN A 1069 50.77 13.45 -32.83
N ARG A 1070 50.89 14.20 -33.95
CA ARG A 1070 49.75 14.66 -34.77
C ARG A 1070 48.72 15.48 -33.98
N CYS A 1071 49.20 16.35 -33.10
CA CYS A 1071 48.38 17.30 -32.34
C CYS A 1071 48.39 18.70 -32.99
N ASP A 1072 47.30 19.47 -32.82
CA ASP A 1072 47.33 20.94 -32.88
C ASP A 1072 47.16 21.44 -31.44
N SER A 1073 48.03 22.32 -30.98
CA SER A 1073 48.05 22.75 -29.58
C SER A 1073 48.37 24.22 -29.43
N ARG A 1074 47.56 24.90 -28.61
CA ARG A 1074 47.72 26.31 -28.28
C ARG A 1074 47.68 26.49 -26.77
N TRP A 1075 48.78 26.95 -26.20
CA TRP A 1075 48.89 27.29 -24.77
C TRP A 1075 49.12 28.79 -24.60
N ASP A 1076 48.33 29.49 -23.79
CA ASP A 1076 48.49 30.91 -23.40
C ASP A 1076 48.59 30.95 -21.88
N VAL A 1077 49.80 31.11 -21.35
CA VAL A 1077 50.12 31.01 -19.92
C VAL A 1077 50.63 32.34 -19.39
N ARG A 1078 50.18 32.74 -18.19
CA ARG A 1078 50.58 34.00 -17.55
C ARG A 1078 50.97 33.75 -16.10
N ASN A 1079 52.25 33.94 -15.79
CA ASN A 1079 52.87 33.55 -14.52
C ASN A 1079 54.13 34.37 -14.20
N ASN A 1080 54.68 34.18 -13.00
CA ASN A 1080 55.96 34.76 -12.59
C ASN A 1080 57.18 33.92 -13.00
N THR A 1081 57.00 32.63 -13.32
CA THR A 1081 58.09 31.71 -13.66
C THR A 1081 58.69 31.96 -15.05
N GLY A 1082 57.92 32.56 -15.97
CA GLY A 1082 58.33 32.81 -17.35
C GLY A 1082 58.42 31.56 -18.22
N LYS A 1083 57.81 30.45 -17.80
CA LYS A 1083 57.79 29.15 -18.50
C LYS A 1083 56.37 28.60 -18.66
N ASP A 1084 56.14 27.77 -19.65
CA ASP A 1084 54.92 26.95 -19.80
C ASP A 1084 55.08 25.53 -19.24
N CYS A 1085 56.29 24.97 -19.22
CA CYS A 1085 56.61 23.69 -18.58
C CYS A 1085 58.04 23.67 -18.01
N HIS A 1086 58.31 22.76 -17.08
CA HIS A 1086 59.67 22.49 -16.57
C HIS A 1086 60.43 21.37 -17.30
N ALA A 1087 59.80 20.70 -18.27
CA ALA A 1087 60.42 19.63 -19.06
C ALA A 1087 61.73 20.10 -19.73
N ASN A 1088 62.78 19.28 -19.60
CA ASN A 1088 64.01 19.44 -20.39
C ASN A 1088 63.69 19.30 -21.89
N GLU A 1089 64.40 20.01 -22.77
CA GLU A 1089 64.19 19.93 -24.23
C GLU A 1089 64.27 18.49 -24.77
N LYS A 1090 65.12 17.64 -24.17
CA LYS A 1090 65.23 16.21 -24.54
C LYS A 1090 64.01 15.37 -24.17
N ASN A 1091 63.19 15.87 -23.24
CA ASN A 1091 61.99 15.22 -22.72
C ASN A 1091 60.71 15.81 -23.34
N PHE A 1092 60.82 16.87 -24.16
CA PHE A 1092 59.70 17.47 -24.90
C PHE A 1092 59.82 17.11 -26.38
N SER A 1093 58.81 16.44 -26.95
CA SER A 1093 58.83 16.05 -28.37
C SER A 1093 57.52 16.36 -29.08
N ILE A 1094 57.60 17.02 -30.23
CA ILE A 1094 56.48 17.30 -31.13
C ILE A 1094 56.75 16.56 -32.45
N ILE A 1095 55.91 15.59 -32.78
CA ILE A 1095 56.03 14.71 -33.94
C ILE A 1095 54.83 14.98 -34.86
N ASN A 1096 55.07 15.43 -36.09
CA ASN A 1096 54.07 15.63 -37.14
C ASN A 1096 52.81 16.43 -36.70
N GLY A 1097 53.00 17.45 -35.85
CA GLY A 1097 51.92 18.31 -35.32
C GLY A 1097 52.35 19.79 -35.24
N LEU A 1098 51.44 20.65 -34.78
CA LEU A 1098 51.65 22.10 -34.66
C LEU A 1098 51.47 22.53 -33.21
N GLY A 1099 52.41 23.33 -32.70
CA GLY A 1099 52.37 23.89 -31.35
C GLY A 1099 52.57 25.41 -31.38
N ARG A 1100 51.69 26.15 -30.69
CA ARG A 1100 51.82 27.59 -30.44
C ARG A 1100 51.77 27.83 -28.94
N PHE A 1101 52.91 28.21 -28.38
CA PHE A 1101 53.11 28.33 -26.94
C PHE A 1101 53.38 29.80 -26.63
N THR A 1102 52.53 30.44 -25.84
CA THR A 1102 52.67 31.84 -25.45
C THR A 1102 52.80 31.92 -23.94
N VAL A 1103 53.84 32.59 -23.45
CA VAL A 1103 54.04 32.87 -22.02
C VAL A 1103 54.21 34.37 -21.82
N ASN A 1104 53.39 34.97 -20.95
CA ASN A 1104 53.40 36.41 -20.67
C ASN A 1104 53.35 37.30 -21.94
N GLY A 1105 52.64 36.84 -22.98
CA GLY A 1105 52.52 37.52 -24.26
C GLY A 1105 53.70 37.34 -25.22
N SER A 1106 54.70 36.53 -24.89
CA SER A 1106 55.84 36.17 -25.76
C SER A 1106 55.69 34.75 -26.30
N GLU A 1107 55.94 34.52 -27.58
CA GLU A 1107 55.85 33.19 -28.21
C GLU A 1107 57.13 32.37 -28.00
N ILE A 1108 56.98 31.13 -27.52
CA ILE A 1108 58.04 30.14 -27.35
C ILE A 1108 58.03 29.21 -28.57
N ILE A 1109 59.11 29.26 -29.36
CA ILE A 1109 59.31 28.40 -30.52
C ILE A 1109 59.98 27.10 -30.07
N ARG A 1110 59.38 25.95 -30.40
CA ARG A 1110 59.97 24.61 -30.26
C ARG A 1110 60.13 23.98 -31.65
N GLU A 1111 61.25 23.31 -31.90
CA GLU A 1111 61.44 22.59 -33.16
C GLU A 1111 60.54 21.34 -33.22
N SER A 1112 59.81 21.17 -34.32
CA SER A 1112 59.04 19.95 -34.57
C SER A 1112 59.93 18.88 -35.19
N SER A 1113 59.98 17.70 -34.57
CA SER A 1113 60.63 16.51 -35.11
C SER A 1113 59.82 15.96 -36.28
N ILE A 1114 60.29 16.20 -37.51
CA ILE A 1114 59.76 15.55 -38.71
C ILE A 1114 60.23 14.09 -38.69
N GLY A 1115 59.27 13.14 -38.61
CA GLY A 1115 59.55 11.70 -38.50
C GLY A 1115 58.57 10.85 -39.30
#